data_AF-A0A2V7IWB2-F1
#
_entry.id   AF-A0A2V7IWB2-F1
#
_cell.length_a   1.000
_cell.length_b   1.000
_cell.length_c   1.000
_cell.angle_alpha   90.00
_cell.angle_beta   90.00
_cell.angle_gamma   90.00
#
_symmetry.space_group_name_H-M   'P 1'
#
loop_
_entity.id
_entity.type
_entity.pdbx_description
1 polymer ?
#
loop_
_entity_poly.entity_id
_entity_poly.type
_entity_poly.pdbx_seq_one_letter_code
_entity_poly.pdbx_strand_id
1 'polypeptide(L)'
;MTSRPYLAVVHYDGAQFVGWQRQAEGRTVQAEFEAVLERLLGRPTAATGAGRTDAGVHALGQGVGFAAGERWGQDPAGLRRALNALLPRDIWVERVLAMRPGFHARRSATARRYRYLVGIDDAAQSPFRRPYEWALGGSRPLDVALLSGAAAALLGTHDFRGLASHGAAKPDYRCRVALAERDGRRRAPPAPAFRLHCAARRNRQPGGQSARSASGALLGGGAVSPGPLRRGGTRVTYTSPLSQRYASPAMQALWGERRRIGLWRRLWLALLEVQQELGLEIPDRALAEARAHLDDADLERAAEHEKRLRHDVMAHIHHLGEQAPAARPFIHLGATSAYVTDNADLILMREGLDLLLGRLAAVLVALGHLARRYEFRLDGEERLHRRDTLAFRGVKGTTGTQASFLELFHGDDDKVRELDVRVTRKMGFAKAFAVTGQTYPRKVDAQVLAALSGIAESAAKFATDLRLLQHEGEILEPFESDQVGSSAMAYKRNPMRAERMTGLARFVIELEGNAWHTAAEQWLERTLDDSANRRLVIPEAFLATDAILVLATNVAAGLEVREPVIARHVAAQLPFLATEHLLMRGVAAGGDRQRLHEVIRTHALAVAQAVAEQDAANDLLERLARDPAFKALKVAVRRDELDPAAYVGRAPRQVDDFLNQAVPALLRRIEAVAPAPAAAEVSV
;
A
#
# COMPACT_ATOMS: atom_id res chain seq x y z
N MET A 1 -23.79 -4.21 -46.22
CA MET A 1 -23.35 -4.54 -44.85
C MET A 1 -24.14 -3.70 -43.85
N THR A 2 -24.96 -4.34 -43.03
CA THR A 2 -25.72 -3.70 -41.94
C THR A 2 -24.76 -3.15 -40.88
N SER A 3 -24.79 -1.83 -40.64
CA SER A 3 -23.99 -1.18 -39.60
C SER A 3 -24.82 -0.97 -38.33
N ARG A 4 -24.28 -1.35 -37.17
CA ARG A 4 -24.93 -1.16 -35.87
C ARG A 4 -24.28 0.01 -35.11
N PRO A 5 -25.05 0.86 -34.40
CA PRO A 5 -24.48 1.89 -33.55
C PRO A 5 -23.88 1.29 -32.27
N TYR A 6 -22.79 1.88 -31.80
CA TYR A 6 -22.10 1.54 -30.54
C TYR A 6 -21.95 2.77 -29.65
N LEU A 7 -21.75 2.53 -28.36
CA LEU A 7 -21.34 3.50 -27.37
C LEU A 7 -20.04 3.02 -26.72
N ALA A 8 -18.95 3.77 -26.90
CA ALA A 8 -17.75 3.66 -26.09
C ALA A 8 -17.80 4.62 -24.90
N VAL A 9 -17.36 4.18 -23.73
CA VAL A 9 -17.08 5.07 -22.58
C VAL A 9 -15.59 5.32 -22.55
N VAL A 10 -15.21 6.55 -22.89
CA VAL A 10 -13.81 6.94 -23.15
C VAL A 10 -13.30 7.84 -22.03
N HIS A 11 -12.14 7.48 -21.50
CA HIS A 11 -11.35 8.27 -20.57
C HIS A 11 -10.20 8.91 -21.34
N TYR A 12 -9.84 10.15 -21.01
CA TYR A 12 -8.66 10.77 -21.61
C TYR A 12 -8.06 11.85 -20.72
N ASP A 13 -6.74 11.98 -20.81
CA ASP A 13 -5.99 13.11 -20.26
C ASP A 13 -6.02 14.25 -21.29
N GLY A 14 -6.76 15.32 -20.98
CA GLY A 14 -6.96 16.47 -21.84
C GLY A 14 -5.74 17.36 -22.08
N ALA A 15 -4.64 17.18 -21.33
CA ALA A 15 -3.56 18.17 -21.26
C ALA A 15 -2.94 18.53 -22.63
N GLN A 16 -2.89 17.56 -23.56
CA GLN A 16 -2.31 17.75 -24.90
C GLN A 16 -3.36 17.95 -26.01
N PHE A 17 -4.65 18.05 -25.66
CA PHE A 17 -5.72 18.16 -26.64
C PHE A 17 -6.31 19.57 -26.65
N VAL A 18 -6.60 20.09 -27.85
CA VAL A 18 -7.35 21.35 -28.05
C VAL A 18 -8.88 21.15 -27.94
N GLY A 19 -9.28 20.05 -27.28
CA GLY A 19 -10.65 19.67 -27.00
C GLY A 19 -11.09 18.38 -27.71
N TRP A 20 -12.39 18.08 -27.60
CA TRP A 20 -12.96 16.90 -28.24
C TRP A 20 -13.01 17.04 -29.77
N GLN A 21 -13.62 18.11 -30.28
CA GLN A 21 -14.02 18.23 -31.69
C GLN A 21 -12.81 18.40 -32.61
N ARG A 22 -12.80 17.79 -33.81
CA ARG A 22 -11.83 18.10 -34.87
C ARG A 22 -11.69 19.61 -35.09
N GLN A 23 -10.45 20.08 -35.15
CA GLN A 23 -10.04 21.46 -35.39
C GLN A 23 -8.83 21.45 -36.32
N ALA A 24 -8.59 22.55 -37.04
CA ALA A 24 -7.44 22.66 -37.95
C ALA A 24 -6.11 22.81 -37.20
N GLU A 25 -6.14 23.42 -36.02
CA GLU A 25 -4.96 23.71 -35.21
C GLU A 25 -4.90 22.77 -34.00
N GLY A 26 -3.98 21.80 -34.03
CA GLY A 26 -3.67 20.95 -32.89
C GLY A 26 -4.40 19.61 -32.83
N ARG A 27 -4.02 18.81 -31.83
CA ARG A 27 -4.46 17.42 -31.64
C ARG A 27 -5.80 17.38 -30.91
N THR A 28 -6.75 16.58 -31.38
CA THR A 28 -8.10 16.45 -30.77
C THR A 28 -8.43 15.00 -30.49
N VAL A 29 -9.22 14.76 -29.44
CA VAL A 29 -9.62 13.40 -29.04
C VAL A 29 -10.44 12.74 -30.16
N GLN A 30 -11.32 13.50 -30.83
CA GLN A 30 -12.13 12.97 -31.92
C GLN A 30 -11.28 12.53 -33.12
N ALA A 31 -10.26 13.30 -33.51
CA ALA A 31 -9.40 12.95 -34.64
C ALA A 31 -8.63 11.66 -34.37
N GLU A 32 -8.01 11.52 -33.19
CA GLU A 32 -7.30 10.31 -32.78
C GLU A 32 -8.22 9.08 -32.75
N PHE A 33 -9.40 9.25 -32.15
CA PHE A 33 -10.37 8.16 -32.03
C PHE A 33 -10.88 7.69 -33.39
N GLU A 34 -11.17 8.62 -34.30
CA GLU A 34 -11.66 8.28 -35.64
C GLU A 34 -10.54 7.70 -36.53
N ALA A 35 -9.29 8.13 -36.39
CA ALA A 35 -8.16 7.53 -37.09
C ALA A 35 -7.98 6.05 -36.72
N VAL A 36 -8.12 5.72 -35.42
CA VAL A 36 -8.09 4.32 -34.96
C VAL A 36 -9.32 3.55 -35.45
N LEU A 37 -10.52 4.14 -35.42
CA LEU A 37 -11.72 3.50 -35.96
C LEU A 37 -11.58 3.21 -37.46
N GLU A 38 -11.03 4.15 -38.23
CA GLU A 38 -10.81 3.98 -39.66
C GLU A 38 -9.86 2.81 -39.94
N ARG A 39 -8.75 2.73 -39.20
CA ARG A 39 -7.81 1.61 -39.26
C ARG A 39 -8.46 0.27 -38.90
N LEU A 40 -9.29 0.24 -37.86
CA LEU A 40 -9.94 -1.00 -37.40
C LEU A 40 -11.09 -1.46 -38.30
N LEU A 41 -11.79 -0.53 -38.93
CA LEU A 41 -13.01 -0.80 -39.70
C LEU A 41 -12.78 -0.79 -41.21
N GLY A 42 -11.58 -0.41 -41.66
CA GLY A 42 -11.19 -0.35 -43.07
C GLY A 42 -11.97 0.70 -43.86
N ARG A 43 -12.57 1.68 -43.18
CA ARG A 43 -13.34 2.78 -43.80
C ARG A 43 -13.41 4.00 -42.87
N PRO A 44 -13.46 5.22 -43.43
CA PRO A 44 -13.71 6.42 -42.64
C PRO A 44 -14.95 6.26 -41.77
N THR A 45 -14.79 6.40 -40.46
CA THR A 45 -15.88 6.19 -39.50
C THR A 45 -15.97 7.38 -38.55
N ALA A 46 -17.10 8.08 -38.60
CA ALA A 46 -17.35 9.22 -37.73
C ALA A 46 -17.69 8.78 -36.29
N ALA A 47 -17.16 9.53 -35.32
CA ALA A 47 -17.41 9.41 -33.90
C ALA A 47 -18.12 10.66 -33.37
N THR A 48 -19.12 10.45 -32.53
CA THR A 48 -19.93 11.53 -31.95
C THR A 48 -19.83 11.51 -30.44
N GLY A 49 -19.21 12.53 -29.85
CA GLY A 49 -19.18 12.72 -28.40
C GLY A 49 -20.56 13.06 -27.82
N ALA A 50 -20.83 12.57 -26.61
CA ALA A 50 -22.01 12.89 -25.82
C ALA A 50 -22.07 14.38 -25.44
N GLY A 51 -20.89 15.01 -25.31
CA GLY A 51 -20.69 16.46 -25.16
C GLY A 51 -19.46 16.94 -25.92
N ARG A 52 -19.24 18.25 -25.97
CA ARG A 52 -17.95 18.83 -26.36
C ARG A 52 -17.18 19.14 -25.09
N THR A 53 -15.87 19.05 -25.17
CA THR A 53 -14.93 19.48 -24.14
C THR A 53 -13.97 20.48 -24.77
N ASP A 54 -13.60 21.48 -23.98
CA ASP A 54 -12.67 22.53 -24.37
C ASP A 54 -11.21 22.03 -24.26
N ALA A 55 -10.26 22.84 -24.71
CA ALA A 55 -8.84 22.54 -24.60
C ALA A 55 -8.42 22.26 -23.15
N GLY A 56 -7.58 21.26 -22.93
CA GLY A 56 -7.08 20.89 -21.61
C GLY A 56 -8.05 20.10 -20.71
N VAL A 57 -9.32 19.92 -21.10
CA VAL A 57 -10.30 19.23 -20.25
C VAL A 57 -10.07 17.71 -20.26
N HIS A 58 -9.92 17.10 -19.09
CA HIS A 58 -9.87 15.63 -18.94
C HIS A 58 -11.28 15.03 -18.88
N ALA A 59 -11.41 13.74 -19.25
CA ALA A 59 -12.65 12.99 -19.08
C ALA A 59 -12.42 11.65 -18.40
N LEU A 60 -13.31 11.31 -17.46
CA LEU A 60 -13.36 10.00 -16.78
C LEU A 60 -14.50 9.11 -17.32
N GLY A 61 -15.03 9.41 -18.51
CA GLY A 61 -16.21 8.70 -19.04
C GLY A 61 -17.01 9.50 -20.06
N GLN A 62 -16.35 10.06 -21.06
CA GLN A 62 -17.01 10.66 -22.22
C GLN A 62 -17.69 9.55 -23.04
N GLY A 63 -19.02 9.63 -23.21
CA GLY A 63 -19.72 8.72 -24.11
C GLY A 63 -19.45 9.06 -25.57
N VAL A 64 -18.96 8.11 -26.36
CA VAL A 64 -18.63 8.27 -27.78
C VAL A 64 -19.43 7.28 -28.62
N GLY A 65 -20.27 7.81 -29.51
CA GLY A 65 -21.09 7.01 -30.42
C GLY A 65 -20.45 6.86 -31.80
N PHE A 66 -20.43 5.66 -32.36
CA PHE A 66 -19.94 5.40 -33.71
C PHE A 66 -20.65 4.17 -34.31
N ALA A 67 -20.47 3.90 -35.60
CA ALA A 67 -21.10 2.76 -36.28
C ALA A 67 -20.05 1.75 -36.75
N ALA A 68 -20.24 0.48 -36.40
CA ALA A 68 -19.37 -0.62 -36.84
C ALA A 68 -20.20 -1.77 -37.44
N GLY A 69 -19.55 -2.60 -38.26
CA GLY A 69 -20.20 -3.76 -38.91
C GLY A 69 -20.53 -4.89 -37.92
N GLU A 70 -21.34 -5.85 -38.38
CA GLU A 70 -21.81 -6.99 -37.57
C GLU A 70 -20.70 -7.88 -37.02
N ARG A 71 -19.52 -7.92 -37.66
CA ARG A 71 -18.34 -8.65 -37.13
C ARG A 71 -18.05 -8.31 -35.66
N TRP A 72 -18.23 -7.04 -35.28
CA TRP A 72 -18.02 -6.58 -33.91
C TRP A 72 -19.26 -6.71 -33.01
N GLY A 73 -20.42 -7.04 -33.59
CA GLY A 73 -21.69 -7.16 -32.88
C GLY A 73 -21.74 -8.34 -31.93
N GLN A 74 -20.94 -9.38 -32.22
CA GLN A 74 -20.81 -10.58 -31.39
C GLN A 74 -19.68 -10.46 -30.35
N ASP A 75 -18.74 -9.52 -30.50
CA ASP A 75 -17.65 -9.30 -29.54
C ASP A 75 -17.34 -7.80 -29.28
N PRO A 76 -18.21 -7.07 -28.56
CA PRO A 76 -17.90 -5.70 -28.11
C PRO A 76 -16.65 -5.61 -27.21
N ALA A 77 -16.32 -6.69 -26.49
CA ALA A 77 -15.12 -6.73 -25.64
C ALA A 77 -13.84 -6.79 -26.48
N GLY A 78 -13.85 -7.52 -27.60
CA GLY A 78 -12.79 -7.53 -28.60
C GLY A 78 -12.60 -6.18 -29.26
N LEU A 79 -13.70 -5.49 -29.62
CA LEU A 79 -13.60 -4.13 -30.16
C LEU A 79 -12.96 -3.18 -29.14
N ARG A 80 -13.31 -3.30 -27.85
CA ARG A 80 -12.65 -2.55 -26.78
C ARG A 80 -11.14 -2.84 -26.72
N ARG A 81 -10.74 -4.11 -26.74
CA ARG A 81 -9.32 -4.51 -26.71
C ARG A 81 -8.57 -3.94 -27.91
N ALA A 82 -9.16 -4.02 -29.10
CA ALA A 82 -8.56 -3.51 -30.34
C ALA A 82 -8.41 -1.98 -30.32
N LEU A 83 -9.43 -1.25 -29.84
CA LEU A 83 -9.34 0.20 -29.64
C LEU A 83 -8.19 0.57 -28.69
N ASN A 84 -8.12 -0.05 -27.52
CA ASN A 84 -7.07 0.25 -26.53
C ASN A 84 -5.67 -0.17 -26.95
N ALA A 85 -5.53 -1.12 -27.88
CA ALA A 85 -4.23 -1.50 -28.43
C ALA A 85 -3.67 -0.47 -29.41
N LEU A 86 -4.53 0.38 -30.00
CA LEU A 86 -4.16 1.31 -31.06
C LEU A 86 -4.31 2.78 -30.68
N LEU A 87 -5.15 3.09 -29.68
CA LEU A 87 -5.30 4.43 -29.16
C LEU A 87 -4.01 4.90 -28.47
N PRO A 88 -3.70 6.21 -28.54
CA PRO A 88 -2.57 6.78 -27.83
C PRO A 88 -2.76 6.65 -26.31
N ARG A 89 -1.65 6.68 -25.55
CA ARG A 89 -1.63 6.38 -24.10
C ARG A 89 -2.51 7.31 -23.25
N ASP A 90 -2.82 8.48 -23.76
CA ASP A 90 -3.67 9.50 -23.14
C ASP A 90 -5.16 9.33 -23.47
N ILE A 91 -5.57 8.27 -24.20
CA ILE A 91 -6.96 7.90 -24.46
C ILE A 91 -7.16 6.42 -24.13
N TRP A 92 -8.17 6.11 -23.31
CA TRP A 92 -8.50 4.75 -22.91
C TRP A 92 -10.01 4.49 -22.95
N VAL A 93 -10.41 3.34 -23.50
CA VAL A 93 -11.80 2.90 -23.60
C VAL A 93 -12.11 1.92 -22.48
N GLU A 94 -12.97 2.34 -21.56
CA GLU A 94 -13.39 1.52 -20.42
C GLU A 94 -14.31 0.37 -20.86
N ARG A 95 -15.27 0.68 -21.73
CA ARG A 95 -16.25 -0.29 -22.24
C ARG A 95 -16.82 0.14 -23.58
N VAL A 96 -17.27 -0.83 -24.36
CA VAL A 96 -17.99 -0.65 -25.62
C VAL A 96 -19.30 -1.43 -25.54
N LEU A 97 -20.40 -0.78 -25.91
CA LEU A 97 -21.75 -1.33 -25.84
C LEU A 97 -22.42 -1.24 -27.21
N ALA A 98 -22.99 -2.34 -27.69
CA ALA A 98 -23.79 -2.35 -28.90
C ALA A 98 -25.16 -1.72 -28.63
N MET A 99 -25.53 -0.69 -29.38
CA MET A 99 -26.75 0.09 -29.16
C MET A 99 -27.85 -0.30 -30.15
N ARG A 100 -29.08 0.11 -29.82
CA ARG A 100 -30.25 -0.03 -30.70
C ARG A 100 -30.16 0.92 -31.90
N PRO A 101 -30.76 0.58 -33.07
CA PRO A 101 -30.91 1.51 -34.19
C PRO A 101 -31.47 2.86 -33.74
N GLY A 102 -30.97 3.96 -34.33
CA GLY A 102 -31.37 5.33 -33.97
C GLY A 102 -30.70 5.90 -32.72
N PHE A 103 -29.81 5.15 -32.04
CA PHE A 103 -28.97 5.70 -30.96
C PHE A 103 -28.08 6.84 -31.46
N HIS A 104 -27.95 7.90 -30.64
CA HIS A 104 -27.04 9.00 -30.92
C HIS A 104 -26.49 9.54 -29.59
N ALA A 105 -25.19 9.37 -29.34
CA ALA A 105 -24.55 9.67 -28.05
C ALA A 105 -24.96 11.03 -27.45
N ARG A 106 -24.93 12.10 -28.25
CA ARG A 106 -25.35 13.44 -27.81
C ARG A 106 -26.84 13.58 -27.47
N ARG A 107 -27.74 12.97 -28.26
CA ARG A 107 -29.20 13.11 -28.10
C ARG A 107 -29.76 12.13 -27.08
N SER A 108 -29.06 11.01 -26.86
CA SER A 108 -29.41 9.97 -25.90
C SER A 108 -28.80 10.21 -24.51
N ALA A 109 -27.89 11.16 -24.34
CA ALA A 109 -27.35 11.55 -23.04
C ALA A 109 -28.46 12.11 -22.14
N THR A 110 -28.63 11.52 -20.95
CA THR A 110 -29.65 11.90 -19.97
C THR A 110 -29.16 12.91 -18.95
N ALA A 111 -27.86 12.85 -18.61
CA ALA A 111 -27.21 13.79 -17.72
C ALA A 111 -25.73 13.94 -18.03
N ARG A 112 -25.12 14.99 -17.49
CA ARG A 112 -23.68 15.23 -17.51
C ARG A 112 -23.21 15.64 -16.12
N ARG A 113 -21.97 15.25 -15.80
CA ARG A 113 -21.31 15.65 -14.56
C ARG A 113 -20.06 16.43 -14.90
N TYR A 114 -19.93 17.60 -14.31
CA TYR A 114 -18.71 18.41 -14.35
C TYR A 114 -18.09 18.43 -12.95
N ARG A 115 -16.75 18.34 -12.91
CA ARG A 115 -15.96 18.38 -11.69
C ARG A 115 -14.89 19.45 -11.85
N TYR A 116 -14.91 20.44 -10.98
CA TYR A 116 -13.88 21.48 -10.91
C TYR A 116 -13.02 21.21 -9.67
N LEU A 117 -11.71 21.08 -9.89
CA LEU A 117 -10.72 20.90 -8.83
C LEU A 117 -9.97 22.22 -8.64
N VAL A 118 -10.01 22.77 -7.43
CA VAL A 118 -9.33 24.01 -7.07
C VAL A 118 -8.34 23.69 -5.97
N GLY A 119 -7.05 23.78 -6.30
CA GLY A 119 -5.96 23.62 -5.36
C GLY A 119 -5.76 24.92 -4.61
N ILE A 120 -5.91 24.88 -3.28
CA ILE A 120 -5.80 26.04 -2.37
C ILE A 120 -4.53 25.98 -1.51
N ASP A 121 -3.70 24.97 -1.74
CA ASP A 121 -2.43 24.75 -1.06
C ASP A 121 -1.28 24.88 -2.06
N ASP A 122 -0.06 25.14 -1.58
CA ASP A 122 1.10 25.39 -2.43
C ASP A 122 1.46 24.19 -3.32
N ALA A 123 1.15 22.97 -2.87
CA ALA A 123 1.39 21.77 -3.66
C ALA A 123 0.49 21.70 -4.91
N ALA A 124 -0.54 22.54 -5.04
CA ALA A 124 -1.27 22.72 -6.30
C ALA A 124 -0.41 23.23 -7.45
N GLN A 125 0.70 23.93 -7.14
CA GLN A 125 1.67 24.38 -8.13
C GLN A 125 2.59 23.26 -8.62
N SER A 126 2.57 22.09 -7.96
CA SER A 126 3.39 20.94 -8.34
C SER A 126 3.09 20.50 -9.78
N PRO A 127 4.10 20.13 -10.58
CA PRO A 127 3.90 19.59 -11.93
C PRO A 127 3.04 18.32 -11.95
N PHE A 128 2.89 17.63 -10.81
CA PHE A 128 2.05 16.44 -10.67
C PHE A 128 0.57 16.74 -10.36
N ARG A 129 0.25 17.96 -9.92
CA ARG A 129 -1.12 18.38 -9.55
C ARG A 129 -1.67 19.43 -10.50
N ARG A 130 -0.84 20.41 -10.88
CA ARG A 130 -1.18 21.53 -11.76
C ARG A 130 -1.92 21.14 -13.05
N PRO A 131 -1.64 20.00 -13.72
CA PRO A 131 -2.42 19.60 -14.89
C PRO A 131 -3.89 19.30 -14.58
N TYR A 132 -4.19 18.82 -13.36
CA TYR A 132 -5.48 18.26 -12.98
C TYR A 132 -6.33 19.17 -12.09
N GLU A 133 -5.76 20.24 -11.53
CA GLU A 133 -6.47 21.20 -10.69
C GLU A 133 -6.02 22.64 -10.95
N TRP A 134 -6.93 23.59 -10.73
CA TRP A 134 -6.62 25.00 -10.82
C TRP A 134 -5.90 25.46 -9.54
N ALA A 135 -4.61 25.76 -9.66
CA ALA A 135 -3.79 26.25 -8.56
C ALA A 135 -4.10 27.72 -8.23
N LEU A 136 -4.99 27.92 -7.26
CA LEU A 136 -5.28 29.22 -6.68
C LEU A 136 -4.17 29.51 -5.65
N GLY A 137 -3.10 30.18 -6.08
CA GLY A 137 -1.90 30.40 -5.25
C GLY A 137 -2.21 30.90 -3.83
N GLY A 138 -1.38 30.52 -2.86
CA GLY A 138 -1.63 30.62 -1.42
C GLY A 138 -1.89 32.03 -0.84
N SER A 139 -1.86 33.09 -1.64
CA SER A 139 -2.09 34.47 -1.21
C SER A 139 -3.57 34.90 -1.13
N ARG A 140 -4.52 34.08 -1.61
CA ARG A 140 -5.96 34.40 -1.52
C ARG A 140 -6.75 33.26 -0.87
N PRO A 141 -7.30 33.44 0.33
CA PRO A 141 -8.15 32.43 0.96
C PRO A 141 -9.44 32.24 0.16
N LEU A 142 -9.79 30.99 -0.12
CA LEU A 142 -11.04 30.63 -0.78
C LEU A 142 -12.18 30.65 0.26
N ASP A 143 -13.20 31.50 0.06
CA ASP A 143 -14.38 31.48 0.93
C ASP A 143 -15.27 30.27 0.61
N VAL A 144 -15.04 29.20 1.38
CA VAL A 144 -15.75 27.92 1.26
C VAL A 144 -17.24 28.07 1.58
N ALA A 145 -17.61 28.95 2.51
CA ALA A 145 -19.01 29.14 2.90
C ALA A 145 -19.77 29.83 1.77
N LEU A 146 -19.18 30.89 1.20
CA LEU A 146 -19.74 31.60 0.05
C LEU A 146 -19.91 30.67 -1.16
N LEU A 147 -18.91 29.86 -1.47
CA LEU A 147 -19.02 28.91 -2.58
C LEU A 147 -20.05 27.81 -2.34
N SER A 148 -20.19 27.34 -1.11
CA SER A 148 -21.22 26.36 -0.75
C SER A 148 -22.62 26.96 -0.87
N GLY A 149 -22.80 28.22 -0.45
CA GLY A 149 -24.05 28.97 -0.66
C GLY A 149 -24.35 29.20 -2.14
N ALA A 150 -23.34 29.60 -2.93
CA ALA A 150 -23.48 29.78 -4.37
C ALA A 150 -23.83 28.48 -5.10
N ALA A 151 -23.21 27.35 -4.71
CA ALA A 151 -23.53 26.03 -5.27
C ALA A 151 -24.97 25.62 -4.95
N ALA A 152 -25.45 25.86 -3.72
CA ALA A 152 -26.84 25.57 -3.36
C ALA A 152 -27.84 26.35 -4.23
N ALA A 153 -27.53 27.60 -4.58
CA ALA A 153 -28.37 28.41 -5.48
C ALA A 153 -28.45 27.87 -6.92
N LEU A 154 -27.50 27.03 -7.34
CA LEU A 154 -27.53 26.39 -8.65
C LEU A 154 -28.52 25.22 -8.72
N LEU A 155 -28.99 24.66 -7.60
CA LEU A 155 -29.94 23.56 -7.62
C LEU A 155 -31.28 23.98 -8.23
N GLY A 156 -31.93 23.07 -8.95
CA GLY A 156 -33.23 23.33 -9.56
C GLY A 156 -33.17 23.53 -11.06
N THR A 157 -34.20 24.15 -11.63
CA THR A 157 -34.34 24.34 -13.08
C THR A 157 -34.02 25.77 -13.44
N HIS A 158 -33.06 25.96 -14.35
CA HIS A 158 -32.57 27.27 -14.76
C HIS A 158 -32.66 27.43 -16.27
N ASP A 159 -33.02 28.62 -16.73
CA ASP A 159 -32.94 28.99 -18.15
C ASP A 159 -31.53 29.49 -18.47
N PHE A 160 -30.80 28.73 -19.29
CA PHE A 160 -29.43 29.06 -19.71
C PHE A 160 -29.38 29.75 -21.07
N ARG A 161 -30.46 30.39 -21.54
CA ARG A 161 -30.48 31.12 -22.81
C ARG A 161 -29.36 32.15 -22.92
N GLY A 162 -29.07 32.87 -21.84
CA GLY A 162 -27.99 33.86 -21.78
C GLY A 162 -26.58 33.28 -21.96
N LEU A 163 -26.41 31.96 -21.79
CA LEU A 163 -25.14 31.24 -22.01
C LEU A 163 -25.12 30.47 -23.35
N ALA A 164 -26.17 30.58 -24.16
CA ALA A 164 -26.20 29.96 -25.47
C ALA A 164 -25.36 30.79 -26.46
N SER A 165 -24.64 30.11 -27.35
CA SER A 165 -23.95 30.77 -28.47
C SER A 165 -24.94 31.60 -29.28
N HIS A 166 -24.54 32.82 -29.65
CA HIS A 166 -25.36 33.74 -30.43
C HIS A 166 -25.86 33.04 -31.72
N GLY A 167 -27.17 33.12 -31.99
CA GLY A 167 -27.81 32.49 -33.15
C GLY A 167 -28.17 30.99 -33.02
N ALA A 168 -27.84 30.32 -31.89
CA ALA A 168 -28.15 28.90 -31.71
C ALA A 168 -29.59 28.66 -31.23
N ALA A 169 -30.57 28.68 -32.14
CA ALA A 169 -31.97 28.36 -31.82
C ALA A 169 -32.10 26.92 -31.28
N LYS A 170 -32.49 26.79 -30.00
CA LYS A 170 -32.78 25.50 -29.35
C LYS A 170 -34.26 25.39 -28.97
N PRO A 171 -34.83 24.16 -28.94
CA PRO A 171 -36.22 23.94 -28.54
C PRO A 171 -36.50 24.27 -27.06
N ASP A 172 -35.49 24.15 -26.20
CA ASP A 172 -35.55 24.53 -24.79
C ASP A 172 -34.12 24.89 -24.33
N TYR A 173 -34.02 25.90 -23.49
CA TYR A 173 -32.78 26.37 -22.86
C TYR A 173 -32.73 26.02 -21.37
N ARG A 174 -33.80 25.40 -20.85
CA ARG A 174 -33.89 25.01 -19.45
C ARG A 174 -33.10 23.74 -19.18
N CYS A 175 -32.29 23.77 -18.14
CA CYS A 175 -31.57 22.61 -17.63
C CYS A 175 -31.84 22.46 -16.14
N ARG A 176 -32.00 21.22 -15.66
CA ARG A 176 -32.13 20.94 -14.24
C ARG A 176 -30.77 20.56 -13.68
N VAL A 177 -30.27 21.36 -12.75
CA VAL A 177 -29.14 20.98 -11.90
C VAL A 177 -29.69 20.13 -10.77
N ALA A 178 -29.39 18.83 -10.82
CA ALA A 178 -29.83 17.85 -9.84
C ALA A 178 -28.85 17.67 -8.68
N LEU A 179 -27.61 18.13 -8.83
CA LEU A 179 -26.59 18.13 -7.78
C LEU A 179 -25.65 19.32 -7.98
N ALA A 180 -25.38 20.04 -6.90
CA ALA A 180 -24.41 21.13 -6.83
C ALA A 180 -23.82 21.10 -5.42
N GLU A 181 -22.77 20.30 -5.23
CA GLU A 181 -22.18 20.07 -3.91
C GLU A 181 -20.66 20.25 -3.94
N ARG A 182 -20.10 20.68 -2.81
CA ARG A 182 -18.66 20.57 -2.54
C ARG A 182 -18.37 19.17 -2.00
N ASP A 183 -17.62 18.39 -2.75
CA ASP A 183 -17.04 17.14 -2.28
C ASP A 183 -15.79 17.45 -1.46
N GLY A 184 -15.90 17.34 -0.13
CA GLY A 184 -14.79 17.48 0.82
C GLY A 184 -13.92 16.21 0.94
N ARG A 185 -14.22 15.14 0.20
CA ARG A 185 -13.44 13.90 0.27
C ARG A 185 -12.21 14.01 -0.62
N ARG A 186 -11.01 13.88 -0.01
CA ARG A 186 -9.79 13.55 -0.75
C ARG A 186 -9.99 12.18 -1.42
N ARG A 187 -10.29 12.17 -2.71
CA ARG A 187 -10.00 11.01 -3.57
C ARG A 187 -8.80 11.40 -4.41
N ALA A 188 -7.76 10.57 -4.42
CA ALA A 188 -6.63 10.78 -5.30
C ALA A 188 -7.10 10.79 -6.78
N PRO A 189 -6.68 11.79 -7.60
CA PRO A 189 -5.85 12.94 -7.24
C PRO A 189 -6.68 14.15 -6.69
N PRO A 190 -6.07 15.05 -5.89
CA PRO A 190 -6.67 15.66 -4.70
C PRO A 190 -7.39 17.02 -4.91
N ALA A 191 -7.86 17.59 -3.79
CA ALA A 191 -8.48 18.92 -3.58
C ALA A 191 -10.02 19.05 -3.79
N PRO A 192 -10.70 20.01 -3.09
CA PRO A 192 -12.15 20.03 -2.94
C PRO A 192 -12.82 20.21 -4.30
N ALA A 193 -13.76 19.31 -4.60
CA ALA A 193 -14.37 19.26 -5.91
C ALA A 193 -15.77 19.87 -5.87
N PHE A 194 -16.02 20.90 -6.67
CA PHE A 194 -17.40 21.29 -6.96
C PHE A 194 -17.95 20.34 -8.01
N ARG A 195 -19.02 19.63 -7.67
CA ARG A 195 -19.71 18.71 -8.56
C ARG A 195 -21.01 19.33 -9.03
N LEU A 196 -21.15 19.50 -10.33
CA LEU A 196 -22.41 19.90 -10.97
C LEU A 196 -22.95 18.71 -11.76
N HIS A 197 -24.15 18.24 -11.41
CA HIS A 197 -24.88 17.24 -12.19
C HIS A 197 -26.06 17.89 -12.88
N CYS A 198 -25.96 18.03 -14.20
CA CYS A 198 -26.98 18.68 -15.02
C CYS A 198 -27.75 17.61 -15.80
N ALA A 199 -29.06 17.52 -15.57
CA ALA A 199 -29.98 16.68 -16.32
C ALA A 199 -30.78 17.56 -17.30
N ALA A 200 -30.80 17.17 -18.58
CA ALA A 200 -31.65 17.83 -19.56
C ALA A 200 -33.06 17.25 -19.47
N ARG A 201 -34.09 18.10 -19.25
CA ARG A 201 -35.46 17.71 -19.60
C ARG A 201 -35.57 17.77 -21.12
N ARG A 202 -35.79 16.63 -21.77
CA ARG A 202 -36.36 16.64 -23.12
C ARG A 202 -37.82 16.23 -23.04
N ASN A 203 -38.70 17.10 -23.52
CA ASN A 203 -40.09 16.79 -23.85
C ASN A 203 -40.12 15.53 -24.71
N ARG A 204 -40.63 14.42 -24.17
CA ARG A 204 -41.20 13.36 -25.00
C ARG A 204 -42.55 13.90 -25.51
N GLN A 205 -42.68 14.11 -26.81
CA GLN A 205 -44.01 14.24 -27.40
C GLN A 205 -44.78 12.91 -27.22
N PRO A 206 -46.07 12.96 -26.89
CA PRO A 206 -46.91 11.77 -26.73
C PRO A 206 -47.44 11.34 -28.10
N GLY A 207 -47.20 10.10 -28.50
CA GLY A 207 -47.78 9.54 -29.72
C GLY A 207 -47.21 8.16 -30.04
N GLY A 208 -48.05 7.14 -29.95
CA GLY A 208 -47.72 5.74 -30.25
C GLY A 208 -48.22 4.79 -29.16
N GLN A 209 -49.48 4.41 -29.27
CA GLN A 209 -50.24 3.58 -28.34
C GLN A 209 -49.80 2.11 -28.26
N SER A 210 -50.19 1.49 -27.15
CA SER A 210 -50.34 0.05 -26.90
C SER A 210 -49.04 -0.75 -26.71
N ALA A 211 -48.83 -1.55 -25.66
CA ALA A 211 -49.79 -2.32 -24.88
C ALA A 211 -49.50 -2.23 -23.37
N ARG A 212 -50.57 -2.00 -22.60
CA ARG A 212 -50.64 -2.31 -21.17
C ARG A 212 -51.17 -3.73 -21.04
N SER A 213 -50.44 -4.60 -20.35
CA SER A 213 -51.07 -5.62 -19.53
C SER A 213 -50.35 -5.72 -18.19
N ALA A 214 -51.14 -5.38 -17.16
CA ALA A 214 -51.24 -6.11 -15.92
C ALA A 214 -50.00 -6.20 -15.00
N SER A 215 -49.95 -5.35 -13.98
CA SER A 215 -50.52 -5.71 -12.68
C SER A 215 -50.27 -4.58 -11.67
N GLY A 216 -51.34 -4.10 -11.06
CA GLY A 216 -51.32 -3.26 -9.88
C GLY A 216 -52.50 -3.66 -9.00
N ALA A 217 -52.36 -3.37 -7.70
CA ALA A 217 -53.27 -3.66 -6.57
C ALA A 217 -53.07 -5.05 -5.93
N LEU A 218 -52.97 -5.23 -4.60
CA LEU A 218 -53.31 -4.36 -3.46
C LEU A 218 -52.73 -4.96 -2.14
N LEU A 219 -52.99 -4.24 -1.03
CA LEU A 219 -52.73 -4.50 0.39
C LEU A 219 -51.44 -3.85 0.91
N GLY A 220 -51.42 -2.90 1.84
CA GLY A 220 -52.45 -2.28 2.66
C GLY A 220 -51.72 -1.40 3.69
N GLY A 221 -52.21 -0.19 3.94
CA GLY A 221 -51.59 0.76 4.86
C GLY A 221 -51.73 0.32 6.32
N GLY A 222 -50.62 0.37 7.05
CA GLY A 222 -50.57 0.40 8.50
C GLY A 222 -49.57 1.47 8.92
N ALA A 223 -50.06 2.58 9.47
CA ALA A 223 -49.23 3.61 10.08
C ALA A 223 -48.57 3.03 11.34
N VAL A 224 -47.26 2.83 11.31
CA VAL A 224 -46.46 2.51 12.48
C VAL A 224 -45.71 3.77 12.88
N SER A 225 -46.10 4.36 14.01
CA SER A 225 -45.34 5.42 14.67
C SER A 225 -43.91 4.93 14.94
N PRO A 226 -42.86 5.72 14.67
CA PRO A 226 -41.49 5.30 14.97
C PRO A 226 -41.31 5.31 16.49
N GLY A 227 -41.39 4.12 17.09
CA GLY A 227 -40.83 3.89 18.42
C GLY A 227 -39.33 4.17 18.42
N PRO A 228 -38.72 4.46 19.59
CA PRO A 228 -37.35 4.92 19.67
C PRO A 228 -36.41 3.83 19.12
N LEU A 229 -35.79 4.12 17.98
CA LEU A 229 -34.71 3.31 17.43
C LEU A 229 -33.59 3.26 18.48
N ARG A 230 -33.38 2.06 19.04
CA ARG A 230 -32.25 1.75 19.92
C ARG A 230 -30.95 2.24 19.26
N ARG A 231 -30.18 3.03 20.00
CA ARG A 231 -28.82 3.45 19.65
C ARG A 231 -27.95 2.22 19.42
N GLY A 232 -27.54 2.00 18.18
CA GLY A 232 -26.63 0.93 17.78
C GLY A 232 -26.19 1.09 16.34
N GLY A 233 -25.89 2.32 15.91
CA GLY A 233 -25.38 2.59 14.57
C GLY A 233 -23.87 2.42 14.54
N THR A 234 -23.37 1.32 13.99
CA THR A 234 -21.97 1.24 13.52
C THR A 234 -21.73 2.36 12.51
N ARG A 235 -20.85 3.30 12.88
CA ARG A 235 -20.40 4.40 11.99
C ARG A 235 -19.78 3.80 10.72
N VAL A 236 -20.30 4.17 9.55
CA VAL A 236 -19.69 3.84 8.24
C VAL A 236 -18.53 4.81 8.00
N THR A 237 -17.39 4.54 8.64
CA THR A 237 -16.13 5.30 8.48
C THR A 237 -15.03 4.42 7.89
N TYR A 238 -14.12 5.02 7.12
CA TYR A 238 -12.93 4.30 6.65
C TYR A 238 -12.16 3.74 7.84
N THR A 239 -11.75 2.48 7.75
CA THR A 239 -10.86 1.84 8.70
C THR A 239 -9.69 1.26 7.92
N SER A 240 -8.48 1.40 8.47
CA SER A 240 -7.28 0.86 7.83
C SER A 240 -7.40 -0.66 7.68
N PRO A 241 -7.11 -1.24 6.50
CA PRO A 241 -7.04 -2.69 6.34
C PRO A 241 -5.98 -3.33 7.24
N LEU A 242 -4.93 -2.57 7.59
CA LEU A 242 -3.90 -3.04 8.51
C LEU A 242 -4.49 -3.38 9.88
N SER A 243 -5.41 -2.56 10.40
CA SER A 243 -6.06 -2.80 11.70
C SER A 243 -7.24 -3.77 11.64
N GLN A 244 -7.89 -3.97 10.50
CA GLN A 244 -9.05 -4.88 10.43
C GLN A 244 -8.73 -6.28 9.90
N ARG A 245 -7.69 -6.42 9.09
CA ARG A 245 -7.51 -7.63 8.26
C ARG A 245 -6.13 -8.27 8.36
N TYR A 246 -5.08 -7.49 8.65
CA TYR A 246 -3.72 -7.96 8.41
C TYR A 246 -2.86 -8.05 9.66
N ALA A 247 -2.76 -7.00 10.46
CA ALA A 247 -1.86 -6.99 11.61
C ALA A 247 -2.41 -7.80 12.78
N SER A 248 -1.53 -8.42 13.56
CA SER A 248 -1.94 -9.23 14.72
C SER A 248 -2.54 -8.38 15.84
N PRO A 249 -3.44 -8.96 16.66
CA PRO A 249 -4.03 -8.25 17.80
C PRO A 249 -2.99 -7.64 18.75
N ALA A 250 -1.86 -8.33 18.96
CA ALA A 250 -0.76 -7.84 19.79
C ALA A 250 -0.15 -6.53 19.25
N MET A 251 0.17 -6.48 17.95
CA MET A 251 0.72 -5.27 17.34
C MET A 251 -0.31 -4.13 17.29
N GLN A 252 -1.59 -4.46 17.07
CA GLN A 252 -2.67 -3.47 17.13
C GLN A 252 -2.86 -2.89 18.54
N ALA A 253 -2.83 -3.74 19.56
CA ALA A 253 -2.96 -3.32 20.95
C ALA A 253 -1.79 -2.42 21.37
N LEU A 254 -0.57 -2.73 20.90
CA LEU A 254 0.62 -1.93 21.14
C LEU A 254 0.44 -0.49 20.64
N TRP A 255 0.03 -0.32 19.38
CA TRP A 255 -0.19 1.00 18.78
C TRP A 255 -1.55 1.62 19.10
N GLY A 256 -2.34 0.98 19.97
CA GLY A 256 -3.66 1.43 20.39
C GLY A 256 -3.61 2.68 21.27
N GLU A 257 -4.66 3.50 21.17
CA GLU A 257 -4.74 4.75 21.92
C GLU A 257 -4.71 4.54 23.44
N ARG A 258 -5.39 3.51 23.95
CA ARG A 258 -5.35 3.17 25.39
C ARG A 258 -3.92 2.86 25.86
N ARG A 259 -3.14 2.13 25.06
CA ARG A 259 -1.75 1.82 25.38
C ARG A 259 -0.89 3.08 25.41
N ARG A 260 -1.02 3.95 24.39
CA ARG A 260 -0.32 5.24 24.33
C ARG A 260 -0.63 6.12 25.54
N ILE A 261 -1.91 6.29 25.88
CA ILE A 261 -2.31 7.13 27.02
C ILE A 261 -1.86 6.50 28.35
N GLY A 262 -1.94 5.19 28.49
CA GLY A 262 -1.41 4.50 29.66
C GLY A 262 0.11 4.70 29.82
N LEU A 263 0.87 4.78 28.72
CA LEU A 263 2.29 5.13 28.77
C LEU A 263 2.52 6.58 29.20
N TRP A 264 1.71 7.54 28.74
CA TRP A 264 1.81 8.94 29.19
C TRP A 264 1.61 9.06 30.69
N ARG A 265 0.61 8.35 31.24
CA ARG A 265 0.36 8.33 32.69
C ARG A 265 1.50 7.72 33.48
N ARG A 266 2.07 6.61 32.99
CA ARG A 266 3.27 6.00 33.59
C ARG A 266 4.49 6.94 33.55
N LEU A 267 4.66 7.69 32.45
CA LEU A 267 5.73 8.68 32.33
C LEU A 267 5.54 9.85 33.30
N TRP A 268 4.32 10.36 33.48
CA TRP A 268 4.05 11.37 34.50
C TRP A 268 4.27 10.83 35.91
N LEU A 269 3.81 9.61 36.22
CA LEU A 269 4.06 8.99 37.51
C LEU A 269 5.57 8.85 37.78
N ALA A 270 6.33 8.36 36.80
CA ALA A 270 7.78 8.25 36.91
C ALA A 270 8.47 9.61 37.13
N LEU A 271 7.99 10.66 36.47
CA LEU A 271 8.50 12.02 36.68
C LEU A 271 8.27 12.48 38.12
N LEU A 272 7.04 12.31 38.61
CA LEU A 272 6.64 12.71 39.95
C LEU A 272 7.40 11.96 41.05
N GLU A 273 7.52 10.63 40.93
CA GLU A 273 8.27 9.80 41.88
C GLU A 273 9.73 10.26 41.99
N VAL A 274 10.40 10.44 40.84
CA VAL A 274 11.81 10.84 40.85
C VAL A 274 11.98 12.29 41.32
N GLN A 275 11.05 13.19 40.97
CA GLN A 275 11.05 14.56 41.49
C GLN A 275 10.89 14.60 43.02
N GLN A 276 10.00 13.77 43.58
CA GLN A 276 9.84 13.62 45.03
C GLN A 276 11.11 13.09 45.68
N GLU A 277 11.71 12.02 45.11
CA GLU A 277 12.96 11.43 45.60
C GLU A 277 14.15 12.41 45.58
N LEU A 278 14.15 13.39 44.67
CA LEU A 278 15.17 14.44 44.55
C LEU A 278 14.87 15.69 45.40
N GLY A 279 13.77 15.67 46.15
CA GLY A 279 13.44 16.65 47.16
C GLY A 279 12.42 17.71 46.77
N LEU A 280 11.65 17.53 45.68
CA LEU A 280 10.48 18.38 45.44
C LEU A 280 9.32 17.97 46.37
N GLU A 281 8.59 18.96 46.89
CA GLU A 281 7.45 18.75 47.79
C GLU A 281 6.22 18.23 47.02
N ILE A 282 6.21 16.92 46.76
CA ILE A 282 5.10 16.20 46.14
C ILE A 282 4.52 15.25 47.19
N PRO A 283 3.23 15.37 47.59
CA PRO A 283 2.65 14.50 48.62
C PRO A 283 2.53 13.04 48.17
N ASP A 284 2.73 12.07 49.07
CA ASP A 284 2.53 10.63 48.76
C ASP A 284 1.14 10.31 48.22
N ARG A 285 0.13 11.04 48.69
CA ARG A 285 -1.24 10.95 48.19
C ARG A 285 -1.33 11.27 46.69
N ALA A 286 -0.56 12.25 46.19
CA ALA A 286 -0.52 12.58 44.77
C ALA A 286 0.01 11.39 43.95
N LEU A 287 1.07 10.73 44.41
CA LEU A 287 1.63 9.55 43.76
C LEU A 287 0.66 8.36 43.78
N ALA A 288 -0.01 8.14 44.92
CA ALA A 288 -0.99 7.07 45.08
C ALA A 288 -2.19 7.25 44.13
N GLU A 289 -2.76 8.45 44.06
CA GLU A 289 -3.88 8.74 43.14
C GLU A 289 -3.45 8.60 41.67
N ALA A 290 -2.29 9.14 41.28
CA ALA A 290 -1.78 8.98 39.91
C ALA A 290 -1.55 7.51 39.54
N ARG A 291 -1.05 6.69 40.47
CA ARG A 291 -0.81 5.25 40.27
C ARG A 291 -2.10 4.44 40.13
N ALA A 292 -3.17 4.84 40.83
CA ALA A 292 -4.47 4.16 40.74
C ALA A 292 -5.13 4.29 39.35
N HIS A 293 -4.78 5.34 38.61
CA HIS A 293 -5.44 5.72 37.35
C HIS A 293 -4.53 5.54 36.12
N LEU A 294 -3.64 4.54 36.07
CA LEU A 294 -2.71 4.40 34.95
C LEU A 294 -3.36 3.90 33.64
N ASP A 295 -4.38 3.04 33.72
CA ASP A 295 -4.93 2.32 32.56
C ASP A 295 -6.46 2.51 32.36
N ASP A 296 -7.08 3.40 33.14
CA ASP A 296 -8.53 3.64 33.16
C ASP A 296 -8.93 4.99 32.52
N ALA A 297 -8.13 5.48 31.56
CA ALA A 297 -8.42 6.72 30.88
C ALA A 297 -9.74 6.66 30.10
N ASP A 298 -10.68 7.55 30.45
CA ASP A 298 -11.84 7.89 29.62
C ASP A 298 -11.41 8.74 28.40
N LEU A 299 -11.36 8.08 27.23
CA LEU A 299 -10.97 8.70 25.97
C LEU A 299 -12.04 9.64 25.42
N GLU A 300 -13.31 9.44 25.76
CA GLU A 300 -14.38 10.35 25.34
C GLU A 300 -14.26 11.67 26.11
N ARG A 301 -14.03 11.58 27.42
CA ARG A 301 -13.79 12.74 28.27
C ARG A 301 -12.54 13.52 27.86
N ALA A 302 -11.44 12.82 27.57
CA ALA A 302 -10.24 13.46 27.03
C ALA A 302 -10.50 14.17 25.68
N ALA A 303 -11.29 13.57 24.78
CA ALA A 303 -11.66 14.19 23.51
C ALA A 303 -12.54 15.45 23.68
N GLU A 304 -13.36 15.53 24.72
CA GLU A 304 -14.07 16.77 25.08
C GLU A 304 -13.11 17.90 25.48
N HIS A 305 -12.11 17.58 26.32
CA HIS A 305 -11.08 18.53 26.67
C HIS A 305 -10.25 18.96 25.45
N GLU A 306 -9.89 18.03 24.57
CA GLU A 306 -9.09 18.34 23.38
C GLU A 306 -9.83 19.29 22.42
N LYS A 307 -11.16 19.11 22.24
CA LYS A 307 -11.98 20.05 21.45
C LYS A 307 -11.94 21.47 22.00
N ARG A 308 -11.88 21.63 23.33
CA ARG A 308 -11.82 22.93 24.01
C ARG A 308 -10.43 23.53 23.99
N LEU A 309 -9.40 22.73 24.27
CA LEU A 309 -8.03 23.19 24.49
C LEU A 309 -7.18 23.21 23.21
N ARG A 310 -7.62 22.51 22.15
CA ARG A 310 -6.89 22.35 20.89
C ARG A 310 -5.48 21.78 21.07
N HIS A 311 -5.29 21.00 22.14
CA HIS A 311 -4.02 20.36 22.49
C HIS A 311 -4.29 19.03 23.21
N ASP A 312 -3.81 17.93 22.62
CA ASP A 312 -4.03 16.55 23.08
C ASP A 312 -3.38 16.25 24.45
N VAL A 313 -2.09 16.56 24.62
CA VAL A 313 -1.40 16.34 25.91
C VAL A 313 -2.07 17.13 27.04
N MET A 314 -2.39 18.40 26.82
CA MET A 314 -3.10 19.20 27.82
C MET A 314 -4.47 18.62 28.16
N ALA A 315 -5.21 18.12 27.16
CA ALA A 315 -6.48 17.44 27.40
C ALA A 315 -6.34 16.23 28.33
N HIS A 316 -5.30 15.43 28.13
CA HIS A 316 -5.02 14.28 28.99
C HIS A 316 -4.48 14.65 30.38
N ILE A 317 -3.75 15.78 30.51
CA ILE A 317 -3.35 16.34 31.82
C ILE A 317 -4.59 16.75 32.61
N HIS A 318 -5.50 17.50 31.99
CA HIS A 318 -6.76 17.89 32.63
C HIS A 318 -7.59 16.68 33.03
N HIS A 319 -7.72 15.70 32.13
CA HIS A 319 -8.47 14.47 32.41
C HIS A 319 -7.87 13.67 33.58
N LEU A 320 -6.55 13.47 33.60
CA LEU A 320 -5.89 12.81 34.73
C LEU A 320 -6.03 13.62 36.02
N GLY A 321 -5.97 14.96 35.95
CA GLY A 321 -6.20 15.82 37.11
C GLY A 321 -7.63 15.82 37.64
N GLU A 322 -8.63 15.46 36.82
CA GLU A 322 -10.00 15.20 37.26
C GLU A 322 -10.09 13.86 38.03
N GLN A 323 -9.36 12.83 37.58
CA GLN A 323 -9.32 11.50 38.22
C GLN A 323 -8.41 11.45 39.46
N ALA A 324 -7.35 12.27 39.50
CA ALA A 324 -6.37 12.34 40.58
C ALA A 324 -6.20 13.79 41.09
N PRO A 325 -7.17 14.33 41.85
CA PRO A 325 -7.15 15.71 42.31
C PRO A 325 -5.91 16.11 43.11
N ALA A 326 -5.34 15.21 43.92
CA ALA A 326 -4.12 15.47 44.68
C ALA A 326 -2.88 15.55 43.78
N ALA A 327 -2.87 14.84 42.65
CA ALA A 327 -1.79 14.88 41.67
C ALA A 327 -1.86 16.09 40.74
N ARG A 328 -3.06 16.66 40.54
CA ARG A 328 -3.35 17.74 39.58
C ARG A 328 -2.33 18.89 39.56
N PRO A 329 -1.85 19.43 40.69
CA PRO A 329 -0.89 20.55 40.67
C PRO A 329 0.51 20.15 40.15
N PHE A 330 0.83 18.85 40.20
CA PHE A 330 2.17 18.34 39.96
C PHE A 330 2.28 17.60 38.61
N ILE A 331 1.17 17.15 38.03
CA ILE A 331 1.19 16.48 36.72
C ILE A 331 1.89 17.38 35.70
N HIS A 332 2.91 16.85 35.05
CA HIS A 332 3.70 17.53 34.01
C HIS A 332 4.61 18.67 34.52
N LEU A 333 4.86 18.78 35.83
CA LEU A 333 5.68 19.84 36.42
C LEU A 333 7.09 19.90 35.80
N GLY A 334 7.44 21.06 35.22
CA GLY A 334 8.72 21.32 34.57
C GLY A 334 8.89 20.72 33.18
N ALA A 335 7.96 19.87 32.72
CA ALA A 335 8.05 19.18 31.45
C ALA A 335 7.37 19.96 30.30
N THR A 336 7.65 19.51 29.07
CA THR A 336 6.96 19.93 27.83
C THR A 336 6.22 18.74 27.24
N SER A 337 5.26 18.95 26.34
CA SER A 337 4.48 17.89 25.68
C SER A 337 5.34 16.74 25.13
N ALA A 338 6.50 17.07 24.57
CA ALA A 338 7.47 16.08 24.08
C ALA A 338 7.99 15.11 25.15
N TYR A 339 7.93 15.45 26.45
CA TYR A 339 8.26 14.50 27.52
C TYR A 339 7.40 13.24 27.46
N VAL A 340 6.09 13.35 27.22
CA VAL A 340 5.23 12.17 27.17
C VAL A 340 5.09 11.60 25.77
N THR A 341 5.01 12.44 24.73
CA THR A 341 4.80 11.96 23.36
C THR A 341 6.02 11.22 22.85
N ASP A 342 7.21 11.83 22.90
CA ASP A 342 8.41 11.25 22.30
C ASP A 342 8.93 10.05 23.08
N ASN A 343 8.91 10.10 24.41
CA ASN A 343 9.31 8.97 25.22
C ASN A 343 8.36 7.78 25.07
N ALA A 344 7.05 8.03 24.96
CA ALA A 344 6.10 6.96 24.67
C ALA A 344 6.33 6.37 23.28
N ASP A 345 6.56 7.19 22.25
CA ASP A 345 6.86 6.71 20.90
C ASP A 345 8.12 5.83 20.88
N LEU A 346 9.18 6.21 21.60
CA LEU A 346 10.40 5.40 21.73
C LEU A 346 10.15 4.06 22.44
N ILE A 347 9.32 4.05 23.49
CA ILE A 347 8.89 2.81 24.17
C ILE A 347 8.11 1.92 23.20
N LEU A 348 7.14 2.47 22.49
CA LEU A 348 6.31 1.76 21.52
C LEU A 348 7.15 1.18 20.37
N MET A 349 8.09 1.95 19.83
CA MET A 349 9.01 1.46 18.80
C MET A 349 9.89 0.33 19.32
N ARG A 350 10.42 0.42 20.55
CA ARG A 350 11.23 -0.65 21.14
C ARG A 350 10.43 -1.94 21.33
N GLU A 351 9.25 -1.84 21.96
CA GLU A 351 8.36 -2.99 22.17
C GLU A 351 7.87 -3.57 20.82
N GLY A 352 7.65 -2.72 19.83
CA GLY A 352 7.34 -3.14 18.47
C GLY A 352 8.47 -3.92 17.82
N LEU A 353 9.72 -3.48 18.00
CA LEU A 353 10.90 -4.21 17.51
C LEU A 353 11.04 -5.56 18.22
N ASP A 354 10.81 -5.62 19.54
CA ASP A 354 10.84 -6.86 20.32
C ASP A 354 9.78 -7.87 19.80
N LEU A 355 8.56 -7.42 19.50
CA LEU A 355 7.52 -8.25 18.88
C LEU A 355 7.96 -8.77 17.49
N LEU A 356 8.48 -7.90 16.64
CA LEU A 356 8.93 -8.28 15.30
C LEU A 356 10.14 -9.22 15.32
N LEU A 357 11.03 -9.10 16.31
CA LEU A 357 12.12 -10.06 16.53
C LEU A 357 11.58 -11.46 16.83
N GLY A 358 10.55 -11.58 17.68
CA GLY A 358 9.87 -12.86 17.93
C GLY A 358 9.23 -13.45 16.66
N ARG A 359 8.62 -12.61 15.82
CA ARG A 359 8.07 -13.02 14.51
C ARG A 359 9.16 -13.47 13.54
N LEU A 360 10.28 -12.75 13.48
CA LEU A 360 11.45 -13.13 12.68
C LEU A 360 12.03 -14.48 13.11
N ALA A 361 12.15 -14.73 14.41
CA ALA A 361 12.56 -16.03 14.93
C ALA A 361 11.63 -17.15 14.46
N ALA A 362 10.31 -16.92 14.47
CA ALA A 362 9.34 -17.87 13.96
C ALA A 362 9.52 -18.14 12.45
N VAL A 363 9.75 -17.11 11.62
CA VAL A 363 10.08 -17.28 10.19
C VAL A 363 11.35 -18.11 10.01
N LEU A 364 12.41 -17.77 10.77
CA LEU A 364 13.69 -18.48 10.71
C LEU A 364 13.47 -19.97 11.03
N VAL A 365 12.74 -20.29 12.11
CA VAL A 365 12.45 -21.68 12.49
C VAL A 365 11.60 -22.38 11.42
N ALA A 366 10.56 -21.73 10.91
CA ALA A 366 9.64 -22.28 9.90
C ALA A 366 10.32 -22.58 8.56
N LEU A 367 11.30 -21.76 8.15
CA LEU A 367 12.09 -22.00 6.94
C LEU A 367 12.98 -23.26 7.05
N GLY A 368 13.22 -23.80 8.24
CA GLY A 368 13.97 -25.03 8.44
C GLY A 368 15.35 -25.00 7.79
N HIS A 369 15.55 -25.89 6.81
CA HIS A 369 16.80 -26.03 6.03
C HIS A 369 16.84 -25.19 4.75
N LEU A 370 15.87 -24.30 4.50
CA LEU A 370 15.89 -23.46 3.31
C LEU A 370 16.97 -22.37 3.41
N ALA A 371 17.82 -22.28 2.38
CA ALA A 371 18.89 -21.28 2.29
C ALA A 371 18.39 -19.82 2.38
N ARG A 372 17.10 -19.57 2.06
CA ARG A 372 16.42 -18.27 2.19
C ARG A 372 16.46 -17.69 3.62
N ARG A 373 16.76 -18.51 4.62
CA ARG A 373 16.98 -18.09 6.00
C ARG A 373 18.14 -17.09 6.17
N TYR A 374 19.04 -16.97 5.19
CA TYR A 374 20.16 -16.03 5.23
C TYR A 374 19.74 -14.56 5.27
N GLU A 375 18.77 -14.15 4.44
CA GLU A 375 18.29 -12.75 4.37
C GLU A 375 17.58 -12.36 5.66
N PHE A 376 16.64 -13.19 6.13
CA PHE A 376 15.95 -12.98 7.42
C PHE A 376 16.89 -13.02 8.65
N ARG A 377 18.05 -13.68 8.56
CA ARG A 377 19.06 -13.64 9.63
C ARG A 377 19.71 -12.26 9.71
N LEU A 378 20.10 -11.68 8.56
CA LEU A 378 20.64 -10.31 8.51
C LEU A 378 19.62 -9.31 9.09
N ASP A 379 18.35 -9.53 8.79
CA ASP A 379 17.26 -8.74 9.33
C ASP A 379 17.17 -8.80 10.86
N GLY A 380 17.29 -10.00 11.44
CA GLY A 380 17.31 -10.18 12.90
C GLY A 380 18.51 -9.50 13.57
N GLU A 381 19.70 -9.54 12.95
CA GLU A 381 20.90 -8.88 13.46
C GLU A 381 20.77 -7.36 13.47
N GLU A 382 20.31 -6.77 12.37
CA GLU A 382 20.08 -5.33 12.29
C GLU A 382 18.98 -4.90 13.28
N ARG A 383 17.93 -5.70 13.47
CA ARG A 383 16.84 -5.38 14.41
C ARG A 383 17.32 -5.38 15.86
N LEU A 384 18.11 -6.39 16.26
CA LEU A 384 18.78 -6.39 17.57
C LEU A 384 19.66 -5.14 17.73
N HIS A 385 20.44 -4.80 16.71
CA HIS A 385 21.28 -3.61 16.73
C HIS A 385 20.46 -2.33 16.93
N ARG A 386 19.37 -2.11 16.19
CA ARG A 386 18.47 -0.96 16.38
C ARG A 386 17.84 -0.93 17.76
N ARG A 387 17.32 -2.07 18.22
CA ARG A 387 16.69 -2.20 19.53
C ARG A 387 17.67 -1.89 20.68
N ASP A 388 18.90 -2.38 20.61
CA ASP A 388 19.93 -2.17 21.64
C ASP A 388 20.55 -0.77 21.60
N THR A 389 20.55 -0.13 20.43
CA THR A 389 21.10 1.23 20.27
C THR A 389 20.09 2.34 20.52
N LEU A 390 18.79 2.03 20.53
CA LEU A 390 17.72 2.98 20.77
C LEU A 390 17.86 3.63 22.16
N ALA A 391 17.91 4.96 22.18
CA ALA A 391 18.04 5.74 23.39
C ALA A 391 16.70 6.42 23.76
N PHE A 392 16.54 6.73 25.03
CA PHE A 392 15.39 7.49 25.54
C PHE A 392 15.57 8.99 25.29
N ARG A 393 14.49 9.77 25.11
CA ARG A 393 14.61 11.24 25.10
C ARG A 393 14.94 11.76 26.49
N GLY A 394 14.21 11.27 27.49
CA GLY A 394 14.34 11.71 28.88
C GLY A 394 13.66 13.05 29.16
N VAL A 395 14.12 13.76 30.19
CA VAL A 395 13.60 15.06 30.64
C VAL A 395 14.48 16.21 30.12
N LYS A 396 14.11 16.76 28.96
CA LYS A 396 14.95 17.75 28.25
C LYS A 396 14.39 19.18 28.21
N GLY A 397 13.17 19.41 28.71
CA GLY A 397 12.50 20.71 28.60
C GLY A 397 12.10 21.06 27.16
N THR A 398 11.70 22.31 26.93
CA THR A 398 11.11 22.78 25.66
C THR A 398 12.11 22.85 24.51
N THR A 399 13.35 23.25 24.75
CA THR A 399 14.39 23.41 23.70
C THR A 399 15.60 22.52 23.92
N GLY A 400 15.47 21.50 24.78
CA GLY A 400 16.56 20.56 25.06
C GLY A 400 17.50 20.97 26.19
N THR A 401 17.37 22.20 26.69
CA THR A 401 18.28 22.83 27.66
C THR A 401 18.00 22.49 29.12
N GLN A 402 16.89 21.81 29.41
CA GLN A 402 16.47 21.48 30.78
C GLN A 402 16.24 22.68 31.72
N ALA A 403 16.18 23.91 31.20
CA ALA A 403 16.11 25.14 32.00
C ALA A 403 14.99 25.14 33.06
N SER A 404 13.80 24.66 32.70
CA SER A 404 12.67 24.56 33.64
C SER A 404 12.94 23.60 34.82
N PHE A 405 13.68 22.52 34.58
CA PHE A 405 14.07 21.59 35.65
C PHE A 405 15.19 22.17 36.51
N LEU A 406 16.14 22.89 35.90
CA LEU A 406 17.20 23.59 36.63
C LEU A 406 16.62 24.65 37.58
N GLU A 407 15.60 25.38 37.12
CA GLU A 407 14.87 26.34 37.96
C GLU A 407 14.15 25.64 39.13
N LEU A 408 13.46 24.52 38.87
CA LEU A 408 12.80 23.71 39.92
C LEU A 408 13.77 23.20 40.99
N PHE A 409 15.02 22.92 40.61
CA PHE A 409 16.07 22.49 41.53
C PHE A 409 17.03 23.62 41.94
N HIS A 410 16.60 24.88 41.81
CA HIS A 410 17.35 26.06 42.27
C HIS A 410 18.81 26.14 41.76
N GLY A 411 19.04 25.73 40.51
CA GLY A 411 20.39 25.76 39.90
C GLY A 411 21.25 24.52 40.16
N ASP A 412 20.68 23.45 40.73
CA ASP A 412 21.42 22.20 40.97
C ASP A 412 21.46 21.31 39.72
N ASP A 413 22.53 21.44 38.94
CA ASP A 413 22.79 20.63 37.74
C ASP A 413 22.84 19.12 38.03
N ASP A 414 23.36 18.71 39.17
CA ASP A 414 23.50 17.29 39.52
C ASP A 414 22.15 16.63 39.73
N LYS A 415 21.20 17.33 40.37
CA LYS A 415 19.82 16.86 40.48
C LYS A 415 19.11 16.77 39.14
N VAL A 416 19.31 17.73 38.24
CA VAL A 416 18.72 17.70 36.89
C VAL A 416 19.26 16.50 36.10
N ARG A 417 20.58 16.27 36.16
CA ARG A 417 21.23 15.11 35.54
C ARG A 417 20.70 13.80 36.13
N GLU A 418 20.56 13.73 37.45
CA GLU A 418 20.06 12.56 38.14
C GLU A 418 18.58 12.27 37.83
N LEU A 419 17.74 13.31 37.73
CA LEU A 419 16.35 13.19 37.29
C LEU A 419 16.27 12.49 35.93
N ASP A 420 17.08 12.92 34.97
CA ASP A 420 17.10 12.34 33.62
C ASP A 420 17.55 10.87 33.63
N VAL A 421 18.61 10.56 34.36
CA VAL A 421 19.13 9.19 34.49
C VAL A 421 18.11 8.26 35.16
N ARG A 422 17.52 8.68 36.28
CA ARG A 422 16.58 7.86 37.06
C ARG A 422 15.29 7.63 36.28
N VAL A 423 14.70 8.65 35.66
CA VAL A 423 13.50 8.49 34.81
C VAL A 423 13.80 7.55 33.63
N THR A 424 14.94 7.72 32.97
CA THR A 424 15.37 6.86 31.85
C THR A 424 15.46 5.38 32.26
N ARG A 425 16.11 5.09 33.39
CA ARG A 425 16.22 3.73 33.93
C ARG A 425 14.87 3.17 34.35
N LYS A 426 14.02 4.00 34.97
CA LYS A 426 12.66 3.61 35.41
C LYS A 426 11.75 3.21 34.24
N MET A 427 11.99 3.78 33.05
CA MET A 427 11.32 3.40 31.79
C MET A 427 12.04 2.27 31.04
N GLY A 428 13.04 1.65 31.65
CA GLY A 428 13.74 0.48 31.14
C GLY A 428 14.75 0.76 30.02
N PHE A 429 15.19 2.00 29.83
CA PHE A 429 16.23 2.34 28.86
C PHE A 429 17.61 2.41 29.53
N ALA A 430 18.63 1.89 28.85
CA ALA A 430 20.01 1.92 29.36
C ALA A 430 20.62 3.32 29.30
N LYS A 431 20.21 4.14 28.32
CA LYS A 431 20.75 5.47 28.06
C LYS A 431 19.70 6.41 27.49
N ALA A 432 19.89 7.71 27.72
CA ALA A 432 19.17 8.79 27.06
C ALA A 432 20.04 9.46 26.00
N PHE A 433 19.42 10.22 25.10
CA PHE A 433 20.15 11.13 24.22
C PHE A 433 20.86 12.21 25.05
N ALA A 434 22.15 12.40 24.78
CA ALA A 434 22.97 13.39 25.47
C ALA A 434 22.57 14.83 25.08
N VAL A 435 22.25 15.05 23.80
CA VAL A 435 21.89 16.37 23.26
C VAL A 435 20.65 16.22 22.39
N THR A 436 19.65 17.05 22.64
CA THR A 436 18.39 17.13 21.87
C THR A 436 17.97 18.58 21.69
N GLY A 437 17.10 18.85 20.72
CA GLY A 437 16.24 20.03 20.76
C GLY A 437 15.01 19.76 21.62
N GLN A 438 13.82 20.13 21.14
CA GLN A 438 12.58 19.78 21.83
C GLN A 438 12.31 18.27 21.81
N THR A 439 12.74 17.56 20.77
CA THR A 439 12.43 16.15 20.52
C THR A 439 13.67 15.28 20.41
N TYR A 440 13.52 13.96 20.46
CA TYR A 440 14.62 13.11 20.01
C TYR A 440 14.88 13.35 18.51
N PRO A 441 16.11 13.09 18.00
CA PRO A 441 16.42 13.31 16.60
C PRO A 441 15.54 12.44 15.68
N ARG A 442 14.75 13.05 14.79
CA ARG A 442 13.87 12.29 13.87
C ARG A 442 14.62 11.38 12.89
N LYS A 443 15.94 11.53 12.79
CA LYS A 443 16.83 10.53 12.15
C LYS A 443 16.65 9.12 12.72
N VAL A 444 16.28 8.99 13.99
CA VAL A 444 15.98 7.71 14.65
C VAL A 444 14.77 7.04 14.00
N ASP A 445 13.73 7.80 13.65
CA ASP A 445 12.55 7.25 12.97
C ASP A 445 12.94 6.66 11.61
N ALA A 446 13.77 7.38 10.85
CA ALA A 446 14.29 6.90 9.56
C ALA A 446 15.11 5.62 9.72
N GLN A 447 15.96 5.51 10.74
CA GLN A 447 16.75 4.30 11.02
C GLN A 447 15.88 3.10 11.41
N VAL A 448 14.82 3.33 12.20
CA VAL A 448 13.87 2.28 12.56
C VAL A 448 13.11 1.81 11.31
N LEU A 449 12.60 2.72 10.50
CA LEU A 449 11.85 2.38 9.29
C LEU A 449 12.72 1.73 8.22
N ALA A 450 13.98 2.13 8.07
CA ALA A 450 14.93 1.45 7.19
C ALA A 450 15.13 -0.02 7.60
N ALA A 451 15.19 -0.29 8.90
CA ALA A 451 15.24 -1.66 9.39
C ALA A 451 13.93 -2.43 9.09
N LEU A 452 12.76 -1.80 9.18
CA LEU A 452 11.51 -2.45 8.77
C LEU A 452 11.44 -2.70 7.25
N SER A 453 11.91 -1.73 6.46
CA SER A 453 12.06 -1.81 4.99
C SER A 453 12.90 -3.03 4.58
N GLY A 454 14.01 -3.30 5.29
CA GLY A 454 14.82 -4.50 5.05
C GLY A 454 14.07 -5.83 5.25
N ILE A 455 13.20 -5.94 6.28
CA ILE A 455 12.35 -7.15 6.45
C ILE A 455 11.43 -7.29 5.23
N ALA A 456 10.83 -6.18 4.82
CA ALA A 456 9.90 -6.16 3.71
C ALA A 456 10.59 -6.55 2.40
N GLU A 457 11.82 -6.11 2.15
CA GLU A 457 12.64 -6.52 1.00
C GLU A 457 12.85 -8.04 0.99
N SER A 458 13.38 -8.61 2.09
CA SER A 458 13.60 -10.05 2.23
C SER A 458 12.31 -10.86 1.99
N ALA A 459 11.20 -10.41 2.57
CA ALA A 459 9.90 -11.06 2.42
C ALA A 459 9.35 -10.95 0.98
N ALA A 460 9.47 -9.78 0.34
CA ALA A 460 9.04 -9.59 -1.04
C ALA A 460 9.83 -10.49 -1.99
N LYS A 461 11.13 -10.63 -1.76
CA LYS A 461 12.01 -11.47 -2.56
C LYS A 461 11.67 -12.95 -2.38
N PHE A 462 11.51 -13.41 -1.14
CA PHE A 462 11.03 -14.77 -0.83
C PHE A 462 9.69 -15.08 -1.52
N ALA A 463 8.70 -14.19 -1.37
CA ALA A 463 7.38 -14.37 -1.96
C ALA A 463 7.39 -14.32 -3.50
N THR A 464 8.25 -13.50 -4.10
CA THR A 464 8.38 -13.42 -5.56
C THR A 464 8.97 -14.71 -6.13
N ASP A 465 10.01 -15.24 -5.51
CA ASP A 465 10.57 -16.53 -5.91
C ASP A 465 9.53 -17.65 -5.79
N LEU A 466 8.77 -17.69 -4.69
CA LEU A 466 7.71 -18.69 -4.50
C LEU A 466 6.63 -18.59 -5.60
N ARG A 467 6.25 -17.38 -6.01
CA ARG A 467 5.28 -17.17 -7.09
C ARG A 467 5.77 -17.74 -8.42
N LEU A 468 7.07 -17.65 -8.69
CA LEU A 468 7.69 -18.25 -9.88
C LEU A 468 7.77 -19.78 -9.75
N LEU A 469 8.20 -20.31 -8.61
CA LEU A 469 8.25 -21.75 -8.38
C LEU A 469 6.86 -22.41 -8.42
N GLN A 470 5.82 -21.69 -7.96
CA GLN A 470 4.44 -22.15 -8.08
C GLN A 470 3.90 -22.05 -9.50
N HIS A 471 4.41 -21.11 -10.31
CA HIS A 471 4.12 -21.07 -11.74
C HIS A 471 4.65 -22.31 -12.46
N GLU A 472 5.88 -22.74 -12.11
CA GLU A 472 6.47 -23.99 -12.59
C GLU A 472 5.84 -25.24 -11.95
N GLY A 473 5.07 -25.08 -10.88
CA GLY A 473 4.44 -26.19 -10.16
C GLY A 473 5.42 -27.02 -9.32
N GLU A 474 6.58 -26.47 -8.99
CA GLU A 474 7.64 -27.12 -8.21
C GLU A 474 7.41 -26.97 -6.70
N ILE A 475 7.12 -25.75 -6.25
CA ILE A 475 6.86 -25.43 -4.85
C ILE A 475 5.60 -24.57 -4.78
N LEU A 476 4.67 -24.95 -3.92
CA LEU A 476 3.40 -24.24 -3.75
C LEU A 476 3.27 -23.70 -2.32
N GLU A 477 2.58 -22.57 -2.20
CA GLU A 477 2.13 -22.11 -0.89
C GLU A 477 1.07 -23.06 -0.29
N PRO A 478 0.93 -23.10 1.05
CA PRO A 478 -0.07 -23.93 1.71
C PRO A 478 -1.47 -23.67 1.18
N PHE A 479 -2.35 -24.66 1.24
CA PHE A 479 -3.73 -24.53 0.78
C PHE A 479 -4.67 -25.21 1.76
N GLU A 480 -5.59 -24.44 2.34
CA GLU A 480 -6.55 -24.99 3.31
C GLU A 480 -7.60 -25.86 2.61
N SER A 481 -8.17 -26.83 3.33
CA SER A 481 -9.15 -27.78 2.79
C SER A 481 -10.38 -27.10 2.19
N ASP A 482 -10.83 -25.99 2.79
CA ASP A 482 -12.00 -25.22 2.36
C ASP A 482 -11.63 -23.98 1.51
N GLN A 483 -10.34 -23.79 1.21
CA GLN A 483 -9.88 -22.62 0.46
C GLN A 483 -10.36 -22.70 -1.00
N VAL A 484 -11.03 -21.65 -1.48
CA VAL A 484 -11.41 -21.53 -2.88
C VAL A 484 -10.37 -20.72 -3.62
N GLY A 485 -9.58 -21.38 -4.48
CA GLY A 485 -8.53 -20.71 -5.26
C GLY A 485 -9.06 -19.85 -6.42
N SER A 486 -10.21 -20.21 -7.00
CA SER A 486 -10.90 -19.44 -8.04
C SER A 486 -12.40 -19.72 -8.03
N SER A 487 -13.22 -18.69 -8.26
CA SER A 487 -14.68 -18.84 -8.36
C SER A 487 -15.17 -19.60 -9.60
N ALA A 488 -14.28 -19.90 -10.56
CA ALA A 488 -14.64 -20.54 -11.84
C ALA A 488 -13.77 -21.75 -12.21
N MET A 489 -12.51 -21.80 -11.76
CA MET A 489 -11.57 -22.89 -12.09
C MET A 489 -11.20 -23.66 -10.83
N ALA A 490 -11.90 -24.77 -10.56
CA ALA A 490 -11.76 -25.56 -9.33
C ALA A 490 -10.34 -26.08 -9.06
N TYR A 491 -9.55 -26.37 -10.11
CA TYR A 491 -8.18 -26.85 -9.97
C TYR A 491 -7.15 -25.74 -9.69
N LYS A 492 -7.52 -24.46 -9.86
CA LYS A 492 -6.56 -23.34 -9.87
C LYS A 492 -6.18 -22.93 -8.45
N ARG A 493 -4.93 -23.17 -8.07
CA ARG A 493 -4.32 -22.71 -6.82
C ARG A 493 -3.43 -21.49 -7.08
N ASN A 494 -3.86 -20.32 -6.63
CA ASN A 494 -3.09 -19.07 -6.75
C ASN A 494 -2.17 -18.86 -5.53
N PRO A 495 -0.99 -18.27 -5.72
CA PRO A 495 -0.08 -17.92 -4.62
C PRO A 495 -0.54 -16.63 -3.90
N MET A 496 -1.77 -16.62 -3.39
CA MET A 496 -2.44 -15.41 -2.88
C MET A 496 -1.78 -14.85 -1.61
N ARG A 497 -1.20 -15.71 -0.76
CA ARG A 497 -0.49 -15.27 0.45
C ARG A 497 0.84 -14.63 0.06
N ALA A 498 1.58 -15.23 -0.86
CA ALA A 498 2.80 -14.65 -1.41
C ALA A 498 2.51 -13.32 -2.14
N GLU A 499 1.44 -13.23 -2.94
CA GLU A 499 1.03 -11.98 -3.59
C GLU A 499 0.69 -10.90 -2.56
N ARG A 500 -0.06 -11.23 -1.50
CA ARG A 500 -0.36 -10.32 -0.39
C ARG A 500 0.92 -9.84 0.30
N MET A 501 1.86 -10.75 0.57
CA MET A 501 3.16 -10.44 1.17
C MET A 501 3.92 -9.42 0.32
N THR A 502 4.02 -9.62 -1.01
CA THR A 502 4.67 -8.64 -1.90
C THR A 502 3.96 -7.28 -1.94
N GLY A 503 2.62 -7.27 -1.84
CA GLY A 503 1.83 -6.04 -1.81
C GLY A 503 2.08 -5.21 -0.55
N LEU A 504 2.05 -5.85 0.62
CA LEU A 504 2.34 -5.20 1.90
C LEU A 504 3.82 -4.80 2.00
N ALA A 505 4.73 -5.64 1.53
CA ALA A 505 6.15 -5.34 1.55
C ALA A 505 6.50 -4.09 0.74
N ARG A 506 5.93 -3.96 -0.47
CA ARG A 506 6.09 -2.72 -1.25
C ARG A 506 5.61 -1.50 -0.49
N PHE A 507 4.50 -1.61 0.23
CA PHE A 507 4.01 -0.50 1.04
C PHE A 507 5.01 -0.09 2.13
N VAL A 508 5.58 -1.04 2.89
CA VAL A 508 6.59 -0.74 3.93
C VAL A 508 7.85 -0.12 3.34
N ILE A 509 8.34 -0.63 2.21
CA ILE A 509 9.53 -0.09 1.52
C ILE A 509 9.33 1.39 1.17
N GLU A 510 8.17 1.74 0.62
CA GLU A 510 7.87 3.14 0.24
C GLU A 510 7.66 4.08 1.44
N LEU A 511 7.36 3.56 2.64
CA LEU A 511 7.25 4.38 3.85
C LEU A 511 8.61 4.88 4.36
N GLU A 512 9.71 4.22 4.02
CA GLU A 512 11.04 4.57 4.51
C GLU A 512 11.46 5.99 4.09
N GLY A 513 11.32 6.31 2.81
CA GLY A 513 11.64 7.64 2.25
C GLY A 513 10.94 8.78 2.98
N ASN A 514 9.75 8.51 3.51
CA ASN A 514 8.96 9.49 4.24
C ASN A 514 9.64 9.96 5.54
N ALA A 515 10.19 9.04 6.33
CA ALA A 515 10.90 9.40 7.55
C ALA A 515 12.22 10.13 7.27
N TRP A 516 12.89 9.82 6.16
CA TRP A 516 14.06 10.57 5.71
C TRP A 516 13.72 12.04 5.43
N HIS A 517 12.63 12.31 4.70
CA HIS A 517 12.16 13.68 4.44
C HIS A 517 11.78 14.40 5.72
N THR A 518 10.98 13.75 6.57
CA THR A 518 10.57 14.31 7.88
C THR A 518 11.78 14.69 8.73
N ALA A 519 12.83 13.87 8.75
CA ALA A 519 14.05 14.16 9.49
C ALA A 519 14.87 15.30 8.88
N ALA A 520 14.93 15.39 7.56
CA ALA A 520 15.70 16.41 6.85
C ALA A 520 15.07 17.82 6.94
N GLU A 521 13.74 17.88 7.08
CA GLU A 521 12.97 19.13 7.10
C GLU A 521 12.71 19.68 8.51
N GLN A 522 13.21 19.02 9.57
CA GLN A 522 13.14 19.58 10.92
C GLN A 522 13.96 20.87 11.04
N TRP A 523 13.30 22.00 11.32
CA TRP A 523 14.00 23.27 11.52
C TRP A 523 14.40 23.46 12.98
N LEU A 524 15.69 23.72 13.20
CA LEU A 524 16.27 24.06 14.51
C LEU A 524 15.87 23.04 15.59
N GLU A 525 15.29 23.49 16.72
CA GLU A 525 14.96 22.62 17.85
C GLU A 525 13.72 21.73 17.62
N ARG A 526 12.79 22.12 16.73
CA ARG A 526 11.62 21.35 16.27
C ARG A 526 10.73 22.16 15.31
N THR A 527 10.13 21.47 14.34
CA THR A 527 8.89 21.89 13.67
C THR A 527 7.80 20.82 13.78
N LEU A 528 6.53 21.25 13.85
CA LEU A 528 5.38 20.39 14.23
C LEU A 528 4.79 19.58 13.07
N ASP A 529 5.28 19.79 11.85
CA ASP A 529 4.91 19.04 10.63
C ASP A 529 5.18 17.53 10.75
N ASP A 530 6.13 17.14 11.62
CA ASP A 530 6.41 15.74 11.95
C ASP A 530 5.24 14.99 12.61
N SER A 531 4.40 15.69 13.37
CA SER A 531 3.43 15.07 14.28
C SER A 531 2.36 14.29 13.53
N ALA A 532 1.74 14.91 12.52
CA ALA A 532 0.70 14.25 11.74
C ALA A 532 1.26 13.08 10.93
N ASN A 533 2.46 13.27 10.39
CA ASN A 533 3.13 12.28 9.57
C ASN A 533 3.49 11.02 10.39
N ARG A 534 4.18 11.18 11.51
CA ARG A 534 4.63 10.09 12.39
C ARG A 534 3.48 9.26 12.94
N ARG A 535 2.31 9.87 13.17
CA ARG A 535 1.07 9.17 13.57
C ARG A 535 0.51 8.21 12.52
N LEU A 536 0.90 8.37 11.25
CA LEU A 536 0.54 7.48 10.15
C LEU A 536 1.67 6.49 9.90
N VAL A 537 2.86 7.00 9.56
CA VAL A 537 3.93 6.21 8.97
C VAL A 537 4.51 5.19 9.95
N ILE A 538 4.75 5.58 11.20
CA ILE A 538 5.38 4.67 12.18
C ILE A 538 4.45 3.50 12.51
N PRO A 539 3.20 3.70 12.99
CA PRO A 539 2.33 2.57 13.30
C PRO A 539 2.02 1.70 12.08
N GLU A 540 1.78 2.30 10.90
CA GLU A 540 1.47 1.54 9.69
C GLU A 540 2.64 0.68 9.23
N ALA A 541 3.89 1.16 9.36
CA ALA A 541 5.08 0.37 9.06
C ALA A 541 5.20 -0.85 9.99
N PHE A 542 5.00 -0.68 11.30
CA PHE A 542 5.04 -1.80 12.25
C PHE A 542 3.89 -2.80 12.03
N LEU A 543 2.66 -2.32 11.83
CA LEU A 543 1.48 -3.16 11.56
C LEU A 543 1.63 -3.97 10.28
N ALA A 544 2.11 -3.34 9.20
CA ALA A 544 2.35 -4.02 7.93
C ALA A 544 3.49 -5.03 8.02
N THR A 545 4.58 -4.69 8.71
CA THR A 545 5.73 -5.60 8.91
C THR A 545 5.35 -6.82 9.74
N ASP A 546 4.54 -6.64 10.80
CA ASP A 546 4.00 -7.77 11.57
C ASP A 546 3.15 -8.69 10.68
N ALA A 547 2.24 -8.13 9.88
CA ALA A 547 1.43 -8.90 8.95
C ALA A 547 2.28 -9.66 7.91
N ILE A 548 3.35 -9.05 7.39
CA ILE A 548 4.30 -9.67 6.47
C ILE A 548 4.96 -10.88 7.11
N LEU A 549 5.47 -10.75 8.35
CA LEU A 549 6.16 -11.85 9.03
C LEU A 549 5.20 -12.97 9.44
N VAL A 550 3.95 -12.64 9.79
CA VAL A 550 2.89 -13.64 10.01
C VAL A 550 2.64 -14.45 8.73
N LEU A 551 2.48 -13.77 7.58
CA LEU A 551 2.33 -14.44 6.28
C LEU A 551 3.56 -15.28 5.93
N ALA A 552 4.77 -14.74 6.14
CA ALA A 552 6.02 -15.43 5.85
C ALA A 552 6.16 -16.70 6.69
N THR A 553 5.81 -16.65 7.97
CA THR A 553 5.83 -17.83 8.86
C THR A 553 4.84 -18.89 8.38
N ASN A 554 3.59 -18.49 8.10
CA ASN A 554 2.56 -19.42 7.63
C ASN A 554 2.95 -20.09 6.30
N VAL A 555 3.43 -19.30 5.35
CA VAL A 555 3.88 -19.82 4.05
C VAL A 555 5.07 -20.75 4.22
N ALA A 556 6.10 -20.34 4.97
CA ALA A 556 7.31 -21.15 5.20
C ALA A 556 7.01 -22.50 5.88
N ALA A 557 6.13 -22.50 6.88
CA ALA A 557 5.77 -23.70 7.63
C ALA A 557 4.94 -24.70 6.80
N GLY A 558 4.26 -24.24 5.75
CA GLY A 558 3.31 -25.03 4.97
C GLY A 558 3.67 -25.22 3.50
N LEU A 559 4.94 -25.04 3.12
CA LEU A 559 5.36 -25.23 1.73
C LEU A 559 5.12 -26.66 1.27
N GLU A 560 4.46 -26.80 0.12
CA GLU A 560 4.29 -28.08 -0.58
C GLU A 560 5.37 -28.20 -1.64
N VAL A 561 6.32 -29.12 -1.44
CA VAL A 561 7.40 -29.40 -2.41
C VAL A 561 7.00 -30.60 -3.27
N ARG A 562 7.02 -30.43 -4.60
CA ARG A 562 6.68 -31.47 -5.56
C ARG A 562 7.93 -32.05 -6.20
N GLU A 563 8.63 -32.89 -5.44
CA GLU A 563 9.86 -33.55 -5.90
C GLU A 563 9.75 -34.22 -7.29
N PRO A 564 8.64 -34.89 -7.67
CA PRO A 564 8.52 -35.47 -9.01
C PRO A 564 8.52 -34.43 -10.14
N VAL A 565 7.96 -33.24 -9.90
CA VAL A 565 7.95 -32.14 -10.89
C VAL A 565 9.35 -31.56 -11.03
N ILE A 566 10.01 -31.31 -9.89
CA ILE A 566 11.40 -30.83 -9.85
C ILE A 566 12.32 -31.82 -10.56
N ALA A 567 12.23 -33.11 -10.24
CA ALA A 567 13.05 -34.15 -10.86
C ALA A 567 12.86 -34.19 -12.39
N ARG A 568 11.62 -34.02 -12.87
CA ARG A 568 11.33 -33.95 -14.30
C ARG A 568 11.95 -32.72 -14.96
N HIS A 569 11.83 -31.55 -14.34
CA HIS A 569 12.42 -30.31 -14.88
C HIS A 569 13.95 -30.37 -14.90
N VAL A 570 14.56 -30.87 -13.82
CA VAL A 570 16.00 -31.11 -13.74
C VAL A 570 16.43 -32.10 -14.82
N ALA A 571 15.77 -33.25 -14.95
CA ALA A 571 16.11 -34.26 -15.96
C ALA A 571 16.04 -33.74 -17.40
N ALA A 572 15.11 -32.81 -17.69
CA ALA A 572 15.00 -32.19 -19.01
C ALA A 572 16.23 -31.30 -19.35
N GLN A 573 16.84 -30.67 -18.34
CA GLN A 573 17.98 -29.76 -18.50
C GLN A 573 19.34 -30.44 -18.28
N LEU A 574 19.38 -31.54 -17.53
CA LEU A 574 20.60 -32.22 -17.12
C LEU A 574 21.52 -32.62 -18.29
N PRO A 575 21.03 -33.08 -19.46
CA PRO A 575 21.89 -33.38 -20.61
C PRO A 575 22.72 -32.18 -21.07
N PHE A 576 22.21 -30.95 -20.96
CA PHE A 576 22.96 -29.74 -21.29
C PHE A 576 24.02 -29.45 -20.23
N LEU A 577 23.67 -29.57 -18.95
CA LEU A 577 24.60 -29.34 -17.83
C LEU A 577 25.75 -30.36 -17.82
N ALA A 578 25.47 -31.61 -18.18
CA ALA A 578 26.46 -32.69 -18.23
C ALA A 578 27.55 -32.50 -19.31
N THR A 579 27.34 -31.59 -20.27
CA THR A 579 28.33 -31.33 -21.33
C THR A 579 29.65 -30.81 -20.80
N GLU A 580 29.67 -30.10 -19.67
CA GLU A 580 30.90 -29.64 -19.03
C GLU A 580 31.76 -30.81 -18.56
N HIS A 581 31.16 -31.82 -17.92
CA HIS A 581 31.87 -33.04 -17.51
C HIS A 581 32.42 -33.82 -18.71
N LEU A 582 31.64 -33.92 -19.80
CA LEU A 582 32.11 -34.53 -21.05
C LEU A 582 33.31 -33.77 -21.65
N LEU A 583 33.25 -32.44 -21.68
CA LEU A 583 34.34 -31.60 -22.17
C LEU A 583 35.61 -31.82 -21.36
N MET A 584 35.51 -31.78 -20.03
CA MET A 584 36.65 -31.96 -19.14
C MET A 584 37.28 -33.35 -19.30
N ARG A 585 36.47 -34.40 -19.44
CA ARG A 585 36.96 -35.75 -19.72
C ARG A 585 37.60 -35.87 -21.11
N GLY A 586 37.03 -35.20 -22.12
CA GLY A 586 37.60 -35.14 -23.47
C GLY A 586 38.97 -34.48 -23.51
N VAL A 587 39.14 -33.38 -22.78
CA VAL A 587 40.45 -32.73 -22.61
C VAL A 587 41.42 -33.65 -21.88
N ALA A 588 41.00 -34.27 -20.78
CA ALA A 588 41.83 -35.22 -20.03
C ALA A 588 42.25 -36.45 -20.86
N ALA A 589 41.45 -36.85 -21.85
CA ALA A 589 41.77 -37.91 -22.80
C ALA A 589 42.69 -37.47 -23.96
N GLY A 590 43.20 -36.23 -23.93
CA GLY A 590 44.12 -35.68 -24.93
C GLY A 590 43.44 -34.91 -26.06
N GLY A 591 42.16 -34.59 -25.93
CA GLY A 591 41.42 -33.80 -26.92
C GLY A 591 41.68 -32.30 -26.81
N ASP A 592 41.64 -31.60 -27.96
CA ASP A 592 41.69 -30.14 -27.98
C ASP A 592 40.39 -29.54 -27.42
N ARG A 593 40.52 -28.72 -26.38
CA ARG A 593 39.37 -28.11 -25.67
C ARG A 593 38.50 -27.28 -26.60
N GLN A 594 39.11 -26.48 -27.48
CA GLN A 594 38.38 -25.54 -28.32
C GLN A 594 37.54 -26.28 -29.37
N ARG A 595 38.13 -27.31 -29.98
CA ARG A 595 37.44 -28.19 -30.92
C ARG A 595 36.29 -28.95 -30.27
N LEU A 596 36.52 -29.54 -29.09
CA LEU A 596 35.47 -30.29 -28.39
C LEU A 596 34.31 -29.40 -27.93
N HIS A 597 34.63 -28.19 -27.45
CA HIS A 597 33.62 -27.21 -27.09
C HIS A 597 32.76 -26.81 -28.30
N GLU A 598 33.36 -26.61 -29.47
CA GLU A 598 32.63 -26.27 -30.69
C GLU A 598 31.69 -27.40 -31.17
N VAL A 599 32.12 -28.65 -31.03
CA VAL A 599 31.26 -29.83 -31.27
C VAL A 599 30.07 -29.83 -30.31
N ILE A 600 30.32 -29.65 -29.00
CA ILE A 600 29.27 -29.54 -27.99
C ILE A 600 28.28 -28.43 -28.35
N ARG A 601 28.78 -27.22 -28.64
CA ARG A 601 27.98 -26.04 -28.98
C ARG A 601 27.07 -26.30 -30.17
N THR A 602 27.61 -26.92 -31.22
CA THR A 602 26.86 -27.22 -32.45
C THR A 602 25.69 -28.17 -32.17
N HIS A 603 25.94 -29.28 -31.48
CA HIS A 603 24.88 -30.24 -31.13
C HIS A 603 23.89 -29.66 -30.13
N ALA A 604 24.36 -28.93 -29.10
CA ALA A 604 23.49 -28.33 -28.09
C ALA A 604 22.51 -27.32 -28.69
N LEU A 605 22.96 -26.46 -29.61
CA LEU A 605 22.07 -25.52 -30.31
C LEU A 605 21.04 -26.23 -31.19
N ALA A 606 21.46 -27.27 -31.92
CA ALA A 606 20.55 -28.05 -32.75
C ALA A 606 19.47 -28.78 -31.92
N VAL A 607 19.84 -29.32 -30.75
CA VAL A 607 18.88 -29.96 -29.84
C VAL A 607 17.97 -28.92 -29.19
N ALA A 608 18.51 -27.79 -28.71
CA ALA A 608 17.70 -26.73 -28.12
C ALA A 608 16.63 -26.19 -29.09
N GLN A 609 16.99 -26.02 -30.37
CA GLN A 609 16.03 -25.62 -31.39
C GLN A 609 14.98 -26.71 -31.65
N ALA A 610 15.38 -27.98 -31.76
CA ALA A 610 14.45 -29.08 -31.97
C ALA A 610 13.46 -29.25 -30.79
N VAL A 611 13.93 -29.11 -29.55
CA VAL A 611 13.07 -29.13 -28.35
C VAL A 611 12.06 -27.97 -28.40
N ALA A 612 12.52 -26.76 -28.74
CA ALA A 612 11.66 -25.57 -28.73
C ALA A 612 10.63 -25.53 -29.88
N GLU A 613 11.01 -25.96 -31.08
CA GLU A 613 10.17 -25.82 -32.29
C GLU A 613 9.36 -27.09 -32.61
N GLN A 614 9.84 -28.26 -32.17
CA GLN A 614 9.30 -29.56 -32.60
C GLN A 614 8.90 -30.46 -31.43
N ASP A 615 8.99 -29.99 -30.18
CA ASP A 615 8.74 -30.78 -28.96
C ASP A 615 9.53 -32.11 -28.94
N ALA A 616 10.74 -32.08 -29.53
CA ALA A 616 11.59 -33.25 -29.64
C ALA A 616 12.19 -33.64 -28.28
N ALA A 617 12.46 -34.93 -28.08
CA ALA A 617 13.19 -35.39 -26.90
C ALA A 617 14.64 -34.88 -26.91
N ASN A 618 15.19 -34.58 -25.74
CA ASN A 618 16.59 -34.18 -25.58
C ASN A 618 17.53 -35.38 -25.76
N ASP A 619 18.11 -35.52 -26.96
CA ASP A 619 19.04 -36.59 -27.36
C ASP A 619 20.51 -36.13 -27.38
N LEU A 620 20.85 -34.99 -26.75
CA LEU A 620 22.16 -34.33 -26.86
C LEU A 620 23.32 -35.27 -26.52
N LEU A 621 23.24 -35.99 -25.40
CA LEU A 621 24.31 -36.89 -24.97
C LEU A 621 24.51 -38.05 -25.93
N GLU A 622 23.44 -38.56 -26.57
CA GLU A 622 23.55 -39.60 -27.59
C GLU A 622 24.25 -39.08 -28.85
N ARG A 623 23.95 -37.84 -29.27
CA ARG A 623 24.63 -37.19 -30.39
C ARG A 623 26.11 -37.02 -30.13
N LEU A 624 26.47 -36.51 -28.95
CA LEU A 624 27.86 -36.32 -28.55
C LEU A 624 28.62 -37.64 -28.45
N ALA A 625 27.99 -38.69 -27.92
CA ALA A 625 28.62 -40.03 -27.85
C ALA A 625 28.92 -40.63 -29.23
N ARG A 626 28.12 -40.29 -30.25
CA ARG A 626 28.29 -40.77 -31.64
C ARG A 626 29.22 -39.88 -32.46
N ASP A 627 29.47 -38.64 -32.03
CA ASP A 627 30.31 -37.69 -32.76
C ASP A 627 31.75 -38.21 -32.89
N PRO A 628 32.36 -38.14 -34.09
CA PRO A 628 33.72 -38.60 -34.32
C PRO A 628 34.76 -38.00 -33.36
N ALA A 629 34.58 -36.75 -32.92
CA ALA A 629 35.52 -36.09 -32.03
C ALA A 629 35.57 -36.74 -30.64
N PHE A 630 34.42 -37.11 -30.07
CA PHE A 630 34.34 -37.79 -28.78
C PHE A 630 34.61 -39.29 -28.90
N LYS A 631 34.18 -39.92 -30.00
CA LYS A 631 34.40 -41.34 -30.28
C LYS A 631 35.90 -41.67 -30.41
N ALA A 632 36.67 -40.81 -31.07
CA ALA A 632 38.13 -40.99 -31.21
C ALA A 632 38.86 -40.98 -29.86
N LEU A 633 38.37 -40.19 -28.90
CA LEU A 633 38.92 -40.08 -27.55
C LEU A 633 38.42 -41.19 -26.61
N LYS A 634 37.53 -42.08 -27.09
CA LYS A 634 36.87 -43.14 -26.30
C LYS A 634 36.13 -42.57 -25.08
N VAL A 635 35.61 -41.35 -25.19
CA VAL A 635 34.85 -40.68 -24.13
C VAL A 635 33.37 -41.03 -24.31
N ALA A 636 32.90 -42.00 -23.54
CA ALA A 636 31.48 -42.38 -23.52
C ALA A 636 30.72 -41.61 -22.43
N VAL A 637 29.45 -41.32 -22.70
CA VAL A 637 28.49 -40.83 -21.69
C VAL A 637 28.32 -41.92 -20.63
N ARG A 638 28.41 -41.55 -19.35
CA ARG A 638 28.20 -42.46 -18.24
C ARG A 638 26.87 -42.16 -17.54
N ARG A 639 26.29 -43.17 -16.89
CA ARG A 639 24.99 -43.03 -16.19
C ARG A 639 25.07 -42.10 -14.98
N ASP A 640 26.21 -42.04 -14.30
CA ASP A 640 26.46 -41.12 -13.19
C ASP A 640 26.51 -39.65 -13.63
N GLU A 641 26.78 -39.36 -14.91
CA GLU A 641 26.69 -37.99 -15.44
C GLU A 641 25.24 -37.47 -15.53
N LEU A 642 24.27 -38.37 -15.43
CA LEU A 642 22.85 -38.07 -15.34
C LEU A 642 22.30 -38.15 -13.90
N ASP A 643 23.16 -38.23 -12.90
CA ASP A 643 22.77 -38.10 -11.50
C ASP A 643 22.75 -36.61 -11.08
N PRO A 644 21.58 -36.02 -10.79
CA PRO A 644 21.50 -34.64 -10.31
C PRO A 644 22.33 -34.35 -9.06
N ALA A 645 22.54 -35.35 -8.20
CA ALA A 645 23.29 -35.18 -6.95
C ALA A 645 24.77 -34.85 -7.19
N ALA A 646 25.31 -35.17 -8.37
CA ALA A 646 26.68 -34.80 -8.74
C ALA A 646 26.85 -33.30 -9.01
N TYR A 647 25.75 -32.55 -9.26
CA TYR A 647 25.78 -31.15 -9.72
C TYR A 647 25.44 -30.13 -8.62
N VAL A 648 25.14 -30.56 -7.40
CA VAL A 648 24.76 -29.64 -6.30
C VAL A 648 25.96 -29.07 -5.54
N GLY A 649 27.18 -29.51 -5.89
CA GLY A 649 28.42 -29.02 -5.31
C GLY A 649 28.41 -29.05 -3.77
N ARG A 650 28.68 -27.89 -3.15
CA ARG A 650 28.70 -27.75 -1.69
C ARG A 650 27.36 -27.33 -1.09
N ALA A 651 26.28 -27.21 -1.87
CA ALA A 651 25.01 -26.65 -1.38
C ALA A 651 24.50 -27.32 -0.09
N PRO A 652 24.51 -28.67 0.05
CA PRO A 652 24.08 -29.31 1.30
C PRO A 652 24.95 -28.91 2.51
N ARG A 653 26.28 -28.92 2.34
CA ARG A 653 27.21 -28.57 3.42
C ARG A 653 27.17 -27.08 3.78
N GLN A 654 26.97 -26.20 2.80
CA GLN A 654 26.80 -24.77 3.05
C GLN A 654 25.55 -24.50 3.89
N VAL A 655 24.46 -25.23 3.64
CA VAL A 655 23.23 -25.17 4.46
C VAL A 655 23.49 -25.69 5.87
N ASP A 656 24.13 -26.86 6.01
CA ASP A 656 24.47 -27.43 7.33
C ASP A 656 25.35 -26.47 8.17
N ASP A 657 26.43 -25.95 7.57
CA ASP A 657 27.37 -25.03 8.22
C ASP A 657 26.64 -23.76 8.71
N PHE A 658 25.78 -23.20 7.85
CA PHE A 658 24.99 -22.02 8.16
C PHE A 658 24.01 -22.27 9.32
N LEU A 659 23.29 -23.39 9.31
CA LEU A 659 22.28 -23.72 10.32
C LEU A 659 22.88 -24.09 11.67
N ASN A 660 24.04 -24.73 11.69
CA ASN A 660 24.69 -25.17 12.93
C ASN A 660 25.44 -24.03 13.64
N GLN A 661 25.92 -23.02 12.90
CA GLN A 661 26.76 -21.97 13.44
C GLN A 661 26.02 -20.63 13.60
N ALA A 662 25.44 -20.11 12.52
CA ALA A 662 25.01 -18.72 12.47
C ALA A 662 23.63 -18.50 13.11
N VAL A 663 22.69 -19.44 12.92
CA VAL A 663 21.31 -19.24 13.36
C VAL A 663 21.08 -19.44 14.87
N PRO A 664 21.64 -20.48 15.53
CA PRO A 664 21.37 -20.72 16.95
C PRO A 664 21.84 -19.56 17.84
N ALA A 665 22.95 -18.92 17.49
CA ALA A 665 23.46 -17.75 18.20
C ALA A 665 22.49 -16.55 18.11
N LEU A 666 21.93 -16.30 16.93
CA LEU A 666 20.92 -15.25 16.74
C LEU A 666 19.65 -15.56 17.52
N LEU A 667 19.12 -16.79 17.43
CA LEU A 667 17.89 -17.17 18.12
C LEU A 667 17.98 -17.02 19.64
N ARG A 668 19.11 -17.40 20.27
CA ARG A 668 19.33 -17.19 21.71
C ARG A 668 19.30 -15.71 22.09
N ARG A 669 19.86 -14.84 21.25
CA ARG A 669 19.83 -13.38 21.49
C ARG A 669 18.43 -12.82 21.35
N ILE A 670 17.64 -13.34 20.40
CA ILE A 670 16.24 -12.95 20.23
C ILE A 670 15.40 -13.42 21.43
N GLU A 671 15.55 -14.66 21.87
CA GLU A 671 14.83 -15.25 23.00
C GLU A 671 15.03 -14.46 24.31
N ALA A 672 16.20 -13.84 24.48
CA ALA A 672 16.50 -13.01 25.66
C ALA A 672 15.72 -11.69 25.73
N VAL A 673 15.14 -11.21 24.61
CA VAL A 673 14.50 -9.89 24.52
C VAL A 673 13.07 -9.92 23.98
N ALA A 674 12.76 -10.86 23.10
CA ALA A 674 11.45 -10.97 22.48
C ALA A 674 10.47 -11.67 23.42
N PRO A 675 9.21 -11.21 23.49
CA PRO A 675 8.17 -11.97 24.18
C PRO A 675 8.02 -13.36 23.53
N ALA A 676 7.66 -14.36 24.34
CA ALA A 676 7.37 -15.69 23.82
C ALA A 676 6.36 -15.59 22.67
N PRO A 677 6.60 -16.25 21.52
CA PRO A 677 5.74 -16.12 20.37
C PRO A 677 4.33 -16.55 20.75
N ALA A 678 3.38 -15.61 20.78
CA ALA A 678 1.97 -15.95 20.80
C ALA A 678 1.72 -16.86 19.58
N ALA A 679 1.10 -18.01 19.81
CA ALA A 679 0.73 -18.96 18.76
C ALA A 679 0.16 -18.16 17.59
N ALA A 680 0.64 -18.42 16.37
CA ALA A 680 0.30 -17.63 15.19
C ALA A 680 -1.24 -17.58 15.02
N GLU A 681 -1.86 -16.52 15.54
CA GLU A 681 -3.28 -16.25 15.35
C GLU A 681 -3.45 -15.72 13.94
N VAL A 682 -3.54 -16.64 12.98
CA VAL A 682 -3.97 -16.32 11.63
C VAL A 682 -5.42 -16.76 11.52
N SER A 683 -6.36 -15.83 11.67
CA SER A 683 -7.65 -15.99 10.98
C SER A 683 -7.39 -15.62 9.52
N VAL A 684 -7.14 -16.62 8.67
CA VAL A 684 -6.88 -16.44 7.23
C VAL A 684 -8.08 -15.84 6.53
#